data_AF-A0A6J1VPV1-F1
#
_entry.id   AF-A0A6J1VPV1-F1
#
_cell.length_a   1.000
_cell.length_b   1.000
_cell.length_c   1.000
_cell.angle_alpha   90.00
_cell.angle_beta   90.00
_cell.angle_gamma   90.00
#
_symmetry.space_group_name_H-M   'P 1'
#
loop_
_entity.id
_entity.type
_entity.pdbx_description
1 polymer ?
#
loop_
_entity_poly.entity_id
_entity_poly.type
_entity_poly.pdbx_seq_one_letter_code
_entity_poly.pdbx_strand_id
1 'polypeptide(L)'
;MLATARKEIELMSDEMRALIAEKEGLAQEGNALKLEKGSLLSKLVDLESKIGLLKQDQEKLWTVNEELNLENKRTVKEKQDAENKTQQEKEKNDELISEKGRLLLEIEAAQEDLLKITKENDALRTSKAALLGQVEELRARGESLAQECQKHVSQREELEDCQRKLSEENAALLKDKDDVIQKLKSSYEDMARDQKELLQEVTTLAAERDSLLGKHLDLENKHVALKRERDILLQSSQDLQSDKETLLINQEERRKSLEQALEEKQELQLKSEGLQSKLELSDKELKRVTKDKNQLEASHASLSKLLEEIKASRASTDTELIQLLQEKETLVCSEGRLAAEREELWNENKNLSEKLAQTSEEAALVEKTLNDKLSQLSAEKEVASQKSLKFKKQNESLLKEKASLEAKCAELLAEKQSATKAVCELKKKHELDISAKRMLVQDKAKLQGSAETLKRELDQKIAENQDLVRYKAELSKILKETQSAKTVLENEYSALLHAKQLLAASFKSSSSEKEVLTKEKAQLQEECQKLGKELKTIYNNLTIEREGRTLEKESFLVENTQLHNAISHLETEQEQLRLKNKELLVERDQLKREKSKSESRLEEIMKEKEVLGAETDQLASNIEKLKKEFASLTKSKAELQELHSSVSKILEDLRSSHQASELERAKLLQENETLLLEQKHLLTIKEEILKEKEAFSKDYYKLHEEITLLAQANSEMSGNLLVAQNKCQALQKERDELVVKLEDIEGLQAQAVMQRFEVSKRLNQPSYAH
;
A
#
# COMPACT_ATOMS: atom_id res chain seq x y z
N MET A 1 108.86 -67.23 30.74
CA MET A 1 110.01 -66.94 29.84
C MET A 1 110.69 -68.25 29.45
N LEU A 2 111.49 -68.25 28.37
CA LEU A 2 112.55 -69.24 28.06
C LEU A 2 112.24 -70.74 27.79
N ALA A 3 110.98 -71.21 27.80
CA ALA A 3 110.71 -72.65 27.61
C ALA A 3 110.31 -73.11 26.19
N THR A 4 109.67 -72.27 25.37
CA THR A 4 108.82 -72.76 24.26
C THR A 4 109.48 -72.87 22.87
N ALA A 5 110.61 -72.21 22.64
CA ALA A 5 111.15 -71.97 21.28
C ALA A 5 111.98 -73.13 20.67
N ARG A 6 111.78 -74.39 21.12
CA ARG A 6 112.70 -75.51 20.79
C ARG A 6 112.07 -76.71 20.07
N LYS A 7 110.75 -76.71 19.81
CA LYS A 7 110.01 -77.94 19.45
C LYS A 7 109.64 -78.10 17.97
N GLU A 8 109.88 -77.11 17.12
CA GLU A 8 109.41 -77.13 15.71
C GLU A 8 110.47 -77.60 14.69
N ILE A 9 111.76 -77.63 15.05
CA ILE A 9 112.85 -77.91 14.09
C ILE A 9 112.96 -79.41 13.74
N GLU A 10 112.55 -80.30 14.65
CA GLU A 10 112.93 -81.72 14.61
C GLU A 10 112.12 -82.56 13.59
N LEU A 11 110.98 -82.07 13.10
CA LEU A 11 110.06 -82.84 12.25
C LEU A 11 110.60 -83.12 10.83
N MET A 12 111.35 -82.18 10.23
CA MET A 12 111.57 -82.12 8.78
C MET A 12 112.71 -83.01 8.20
N SER A 13 113.44 -83.79 9.02
CA SER A 13 114.69 -84.43 8.55
C SER A 13 114.58 -85.88 8.08
N ASP A 14 113.72 -86.71 8.71
CA ASP A 14 113.65 -88.14 8.36
C ASP A 14 112.82 -88.40 7.08
N GLU A 15 111.96 -87.45 6.72
CA GLU A 15 111.13 -87.44 5.51
C GLU A 15 111.94 -87.32 4.18
N MET A 16 113.27 -87.36 4.22
CA MET A 16 114.15 -87.30 3.04
C MET A 16 114.99 -88.55 2.74
N ARG A 17 115.06 -89.57 3.63
CA ARG A 17 116.07 -90.64 3.52
C ARG A 17 115.58 -92.03 3.11
N ALA A 18 114.40 -92.46 3.54
CA ALA A 18 113.83 -93.78 3.20
C ALA A 18 113.27 -93.82 1.76
N LEU A 19 114.03 -93.23 0.82
CA LEU A 19 113.55 -92.62 -0.41
C LEU A 19 114.59 -92.60 -1.54
N ILE A 20 115.88 -92.68 -1.23
CA ILE A 20 116.94 -92.96 -2.22
C ILE A 20 117.05 -94.47 -2.49
N ALA A 21 116.65 -95.27 -1.51
CA ALA A 21 117.06 -96.66 -1.32
C ALA A 21 116.31 -97.65 -2.24
N GLU A 22 116.56 -98.95 -2.02
CA GLU A 22 116.07 -100.07 -2.85
C GLU A 22 116.25 -99.89 -4.39
N LYS A 23 117.29 -99.12 -4.78
CA LYS A 23 117.16 -98.14 -5.87
C LYS A 23 117.03 -98.65 -7.31
N GLU A 24 117.73 -99.71 -7.69
CA GLU A 24 118.21 -99.84 -9.09
C GLU A 24 117.42 -100.80 -10.04
N GLY A 25 116.43 -101.55 -9.56
CA GLY A 25 115.50 -102.31 -10.43
C GLY A 25 115.36 -103.85 -10.28
N LEU A 26 116.32 -104.71 -9.93
CA LEU A 26 117.78 -104.62 -9.95
C LEU A 26 118.32 -104.20 -11.35
N ALA A 27 117.65 -104.67 -12.44
CA ALA A 27 117.48 -104.03 -13.78
C ALA A 27 117.10 -104.97 -14.96
N GLN A 28 117.41 -106.28 -14.95
CA GLN A 28 117.84 -106.95 -16.22
C GLN A 28 116.88 -107.92 -16.96
N GLU A 29 115.85 -108.52 -16.33
CA GLU A 29 115.14 -109.70 -16.88
C GLU A 29 114.17 -109.42 -18.08
N GLY A 30 114.09 -108.17 -18.55
CA GLY A 30 113.04 -107.69 -19.46
C GLY A 30 113.21 -107.93 -20.97
N ASN A 31 113.97 -108.94 -21.44
CA ASN A 31 114.35 -109.06 -22.86
C ASN A 31 113.75 -110.19 -23.71
N ALA A 32 114.10 -111.47 -23.53
CA ALA A 32 113.86 -112.48 -24.59
C ALA A 32 112.38 -112.86 -24.84
N LEU A 33 111.48 -112.63 -23.88
CA LEU A 33 110.05 -113.02 -23.91
C LEU A 33 109.16 -112.14 -24.83
N LYS A 34 109.72 -111.67 -25.97
CA LYS A 34 109.17 -110.57 -26.80
C LYS A 34 108.50 -110.98 -28.12
N LEU A 35 108.74 -112.17 -28.69
CA LEU A 35 108.45 -112.43 -30.13
C LEU A 35 107.24 -113.32 -30.48
N GLU A 36 107.29 -114.65 -30.32
CA GLU A 36 106.25 -115.61 -30.78
C GLU A 36 104.83 -115.21 -30.38
N LYS A 37 104.74 -114.70 -29.14
CA LYS A 37 103.60 -114.03 -28.50
C LYS A 37 102.78 -113.18 -29.50
N GLY A 38 103.44 -112.49 -30.43
CA GLY A 38 102.85 -111.64 -31.47
C GLY A 38 101.92 -112.33 -32.48
N SER A 39 102.12 -113.61 -32.82
CA SER A 39 101.26 -114.30 -33.80
C SER A 39 99.94 -114.77 -33.19
N LEU A 40 100.02 -115.37 -31.99
CA LEU A 40 98.81 -115.67 -31.21
C LEU A 40 98.08 -114.39 -30.82
N LEU A 41 98.80 -113.32 -30.44
CA LEU A 41 98.22 -111.98 -30.23
C LEU A 41 97.39 -111.49 -31.42
N SER A 42 97.73 -111.79 -32.67
CA SER A 42 96.94 -111.32 -33.82
C SER A 42 95.59 -112.02 -33.98
N LYS A 43 95.50 -113.33 -33.71
CA LYS A 43 94.20 -114.05 -33.67
C LYS A 43 93.45 -113.82 -32.36
N LEU A 44 94.17 -113.52 -31.28
CA LEU A 44 93.59 -112.99 -30.06
C LEU A 44 92.87 -111.67 -30.38
N VAL A 45 93.54 -110.70 -30.99
CA VAL A 45 93.00 -109.38 -31.39
C VAL A 45 91.75 -109.47 -32.26
N ASP A 46 91.67 -110.40 -33.22
CA ASP A 46 90.49 -110.50 -34.10
C ASP A 46 89.26 -111.13 -33.41
N LEU A 47 89.50 -112.05 -32.45
CA LEU A 47 88.44 -112.54 -31.57
C LEU A 47 88.12 -111.56 -30.45
N GLU A 48 89.09 -110.86 -29.88
CA GLU A 48 88.91 -109.75 -28.94
C GLU A 48 88.12 -108.59 -29.58
N SER A 49 88.26 -108.38 -30.89
CA SER A 49 87.47 -107.43 -31.67
C SER A 49 86.00 -107.86 -31.79
N LYS A 50 85.71 -109.12 -32.17
CA LYS A 50 84.33 -109.64 -32.22
C LYS A 50 83.69 -109.81 -30.84
N ILE A 51 84.46 -110.22 -29.84
CA ILE A 51 84.05 -110.21 -28.43
C ILE A 51 83.85 -108.77 -27.97
N GLY A 52 84.64 -107.81 -28.46
CA GLY A 52 84.49 -106.38 -28.22
C GLY A 52 83.17 -105.84 -28.76
N LEU A 53 82.83 -106.14 -30.02
CA LEU A 53 81.54 -105.76 -30.61
C LEU A 53 80.36 -106.44 -29.93
N LEU A 54 80.43 -107.75 -29.63
CA LEU A 54 79.37 -108.44 -28.91
C LEU A 54 79.23 -107.97 -27.45
N LYS A 55 80.34 -107.61 -26.77
CA LYS A 55 80.30 -106.89 -25.50
C LYS A 55 79.63 -105.53 -25.66
N GLN A 56 79.97 -104.77 -26.69
CA GLN A 56 79.40 -103.44 -26.94
C GLN A 56 77.90 -103.51 -27.26
N ASP A 57 77.43 -104.52 -27.99
CA ASP A 57 76.00 -104.71 -28.27
C ASP A 57 75.25 -105.32 -27.08
N GLN A 58 75.88 -106.18 -26.28
CA GLN A 58 75.37 -106.60 -24.98
C GLN A 58 75.25 -105.41 -24.02
N GLU A 59 76.24 -104.51 -24.01
CA GLU A 59 76.27 -103.28 -23.21
C GLU A 59 75.19 -102.29 -23.67
N LYS A 60 75.00 -102.09 -24.99
CA LYS A 60 73.88 -101.30 -25.54
C LYS A 60 72.51 -101.89 -25.18
N LEU A 61 72.32 -103.21 -25.32
CA LEU A 61 71.06 -103.86 -24.95
C LEU A 61 70.83 -103.81 -23.44
N TRP A 62 71.90 -103.87 -22.64
CA TRP A 62 71.83 -103.67 -21.19
C TRP A 62 71.43 -102.24 -20.85
N THR A 63 72.05 -101.21 -21.45
CA THR A 63 71.66 -99.80 -21.22
C THR A 63 70.23 -99.51 -21.70
N VAL A 64 69.82 -100.01 -22.86
CA VAL A 64 68.43 -99.83 -23.36
C VAL A 64 67.43 -100.56 -22.46
N ASN A 65 67.75 -101.73 -21.93
CA ASN A 65 66.90 -102.42 -20.96
C ASN A 65 66.87 -101.69 -19.61
N GLU A 66 67.98 -101.09 -19.17
CA GLU A 66 68.04 -100.27 -17.95
C GLU A 66 67.23 -98.98 -18.11
N GLU A 67 67.33 -98.30 -19.26
CA GLU A 67 66.51 -97.15 -19.65
C GLU A 67 65.02 -97.50 -19.71
N LEU A 68 64.64 -98.60 -20.37
CA LEU A 68 63.24 -99.02 -20.49
C LEU A 68 62.66 -99.47 -19.13
N ASN A 69 63.49 -100.06 -18.25
CA ASN A 69 63.16 -100.35 -16.86
C ASN A 69 62.96 -99.05 -16.04
N LEU A 70 63.81 -98.04 -16.24
CA LEU A 70 63.65 -96.71 -15.63
C LEU A 70 62.39 -95.98 -16.15
N GLU A 71 62.06 -96.10 -17.44
CA GLU A 71 60.87 -95.49 -18.04
C GLU A 71 59.59 -96.20 -17.63
N ASN A 72 59.60 -97.53 -17.51
CA ASN A 72 58.49 -98.28 -16.90
C ASN A 72 58.30 -97.90 -15.42
N LYS A 73 59.39 -97.76 -14.64
CA LYS A 73 59.32 -97.26 -13.26
C LYS A 73 58.75 -95.83 -13.20
N ARG A 74 59.12 -94.95 -14.14
CA ARG A 74 58.54 -93.61 -14.26
C ARG A 74 57.05 -93.67 -14.60
N THR A 75 56.67 -94.39 -15.64
CA THR A 75 55.28 -94.53 -16.11
C THR A 75 54.36 -95.15 -15.05
N VAL A 76 54.83 -96.19 -14.34
CA VAL A 76 54.08 -96.80 -13.22
C VAL A 76 53.93 -95.80 -12.07
N LYS A 77 54.98 -95.04 -11.74
CA LYS A 77 54.89 -93.99 -10.73
C LYS A 77 53.93 -92.87 -11.15
N GLU A 78 54.00 -92.38 -12.39
CA GLU A 78 53.13 -91.34 -12.91
C GLU A 78 51.66 -91.79 -12.97
N LYS A 79 51.40 -93.05 -13.34
CA LYS A 79 50.06 -93.65 -13.21
C LYS A 79 49.60 -93.67 -11.76
N GLN A 80 50.43 -94.14 -10.83
CA GLN A 80 50.08 -94.18 -9.41
C GLN A 80 49.84 -92.76 -8.86
N ASP A 81 50.67 -91.79 -9.22
CA ASP A 81 50.52 -90.38 -8.82
C ASP A 81 49.25 -89.74 -9.43
N ALA A 82 48.83 -90.14 -10.64
CA ALA A 82 47.58 -89.71 -11.26
C ALA A 82 46.34 -90.39 -10.64
N GLU A 83 46.43 -91.68 -10.32
CA GLU A 83 45.37 -92.46 -9.65
C GLU A 83 45.17 -91.96 -8.21
N ASN A 84 46.27 -91.69 -7.49
CA ASN A 84 46.27 -91.02 -6.19
C ASN A 84 45.64 -89.61 -6.26
N LYS A 85 45.98 -88.80 -7.27
CA LYS A 85 45.36 -87.48 -7.47
C LYS A 85 43.85 -87.58 -7.72
N THR A 86 43.43 -88.51 -8.59
CA THR A 86 42.01 -88.71 -8.93
C THR A 86 41.21 -89.13 -7.70
N GLN A 87 41.75 -90.04 -6.89
CA GLN A 87 41.15 -90.43 -5.61
C GLN A 87 41.12 -89.26 -4.61
N GLN A 88 42.20 -88.48 -4.50
CA GLN A 88 42.24 -87.30 -3.62
C GLN A 88 41.28 -86.18 -4.08
N GLU A 89 41.08 -86.00 -5.38
CA GLU A 89 40.09 -85.05 -5.93
C GLU A 89 38.67 -85.52 -5.67
N LYS A 90 38.41 -86.84 -5.75
CA LYS A 90 37.12 -87.42 -5.35
C LYS A 90 36.87 -87.23 -3.85
N GLU A 91 37.84 -87.53 -3.00
CA GLU A 91 37.75 -87.34 -1.54
C GLU A 91 37.43 -85.89 -1.20
N LYS A 92 38.18 -84.92 -1.77
CA LYS A 92 37.89 -83.49 -1.64
C LYS A 92 36.50 -83.10 -2.15
N ASN A 93 36.01 -83.72 -3.22
CA ASN A 93 34.68 -83.46 -3.75
C ASN A 93 33.58 -84.01 -2.83
N ASP A 94 33.76 -85.19 -2.26
CA ASP A 94 32.83 -85.81 -1.32
C ASP A 94 32.85 -85.05 0.04
N GLU A 95 34.01 -84.53 0.46
CA GLU A 95 34.16 -83.53 1.54
C GLU A 95 33.40 -82.23 1.22
N LEU A 96 33.59 -81.64 0.03
CA LEU A 96 32.90 -80.41 -0.40
C LEU A 96 31.38 -80.58 -0.51
N ILE A 97 30.89 -81.76 -0.90
CA ILE A 97 29.46 -82.09 -0.90
C ILE A 97 28.94 -82.15 0.56
N SER A 98 29.69 -82.79 1.45
CA SER A 98 29.35 -82.91 2.87
C SER A 98 29.33 -81.53 3.56
N GLU A 99 30.34 -80.70 3.30
CA GLU A 99 30.45 -79.33 3.79
C GLU A 99 29.35 -78.44 3.22
N LYS A 100 29.02 -78.56 1.93
CA LYS A 100 27.87 -77.86 1.33
C LYS A 100 26.55 -78.27 1.99
N GLY A 101 26.37 -79.56 2.33
CA GLY A 101 25.22 -80.04 3.09
C GLY A 101 25.15 -79.43 4.49
N ARG A 102 26.29 -79.39 5.20
CA ARG A 102 26.44 -78.77 6.52
C ARG A 102 26.10 -77.27 6.48
N LEU A 103 26.63 -76.55 5.50
CA LEU A 103 26.38 -75.11 5.29
C LEU A 103 24.92 -74.81 4.91
N LEU A 104 24.25 -75.70 4.17
CA LEU A 104 22.81 -75.55 3.88
C LEU A 104 21.97 -75.66 5.16
N LEU A 105 22.24 -76.65 6.02
CA LEU A 105 21.58 -76.78 7.32
C LEU A 105 21.88 -75.60 8.26
N GLU A 106 23.11 -75.06 8.21
CA GLU A 106 23.52 -73.88 8.98
C GLU A 106 22.80 -72.61 8.47
N ILE A 107 22.58 -72.48 7.15
CA ILE A 107 21.77 -71.42 6.54
C ILE A 107 20.28 -71.57 6.90
N GLU A 108 19.72 -72.77 6.88
CA GLU A 108 18.32 -73.04 7.25
C GLU A 108 18.06 -72.70 8.73
N ALA A 109 18.96 -73.13 9.63
CA ALA A 109 18.90 -72.77 11.04
C ALA A 109 19.01 -71.24 11.26
N ALA A 110 19.95 -70.58 10.57
CA ALA A 110 20.08 -69.12 10.64
C ALA A 110 18.85 -68.38 10.09
N GLN A 111 18.15 -68.93 9.09
CA GLN A 111 16.88 -68.39 8.60
C GLN A 111 15.74 -68.56 9.61
N GLU A 112 15.65 -69.69 10.30
CA GLU A 112 14.66 -69.88 11.38
C GLU A 112 14.92 -68.94 12.56
N ASP A 113 16.18 -68.79 13.00
CA ASP A 113 16.54 -67.83 14.05
C ASP A 113 16.28 -66.38 13.60
N LEU A 114 16.54 -66.01 12.35
CA LEU A 114 16.17 -64.68 11.83
C LEU A 114 14.66 -64.45 11.81
N LEU A 115 13.86 -65.45 11.45
CA LEU A 115 12.39 -65.39 11.51
C LEU A 115 11.88 -65.28 12.95
N LYS A 116 12.51 -65.97 13.89
CA LYS A 116 12.22 -65.91 15.33
C LYS A 116 12.58 -64.54 15.90
N ILE A 117 13.80 -64.05 15.66
CA ILE A 117 14.25 -62.70 16.04
C ILE A 117 13.33 -61.63 15.45
N THR A 118 12.85 -61.79 14.22
CA THR A 118 11.90 -60.85 13.61
C THR A 118 10.56 -60.82 14.36
N LYS A 119 9.98 -61.99 14.65
CA LYS A 119 8.74 -62.10 15.46
C LYS A 119 8.91 -61.51 16.87
N GLU A 120 10.05 -61.78 17.50
CA GLU A 120 10.40 -61.22 18.81
C GLU A 120 10.60 -59.70 18.73
N ASN A 121 11.18 -59.16 17.66
CA ASN A 121 11.32 -57.72 17.43
C ASN A 121 9.95 -57.05 17.25
N ASP A 122 9.02 -57.65 16.51
CA ASP A 122 7.66 -57.13 16.34
C ASP A 122 6.81 -57.23 17.61
N ALA A 123 6.99 -58.28 18.41
CA ALA A 123 6.43 -58.36 19.76
C ALA A 123 7.01 -57.29 20.70
N LEU A 124 8.32 -57.01 20.61
CA LEU A 124 8.97 -55.93 21.37
C LEU A 124 8.57 -54.53 20.87
N ARG A 125 8.31 -54.34 19.57
CA ARG A 125 7.78 -53.08 19.00
C ARG A 125 6.36 -52.80 19.48
N THR A 126 5.49 -53.81 19.44
CA THR A 126 4.11 -53.68 19.95
C THR A 126 4.06 -53.49 21.47
N SER A 127 4.89 -54.22 22.22
CA SER A 127 5.09 -53.99 23.66
C SER A 127 5.62 -52.58 23.96
N LYS A 128 6.64 -52.10 23.23
CA LYS A 128 7.17 -50.74 23.35
C LYS A 128 6.11 -49.68 23.03
N ALA A 129 5.28 -49.88 22.00
CA ALA A 129 4.18 -48.97 21.68
C ALA A 129 3.13 -48.91 22.80
N ALA A 130 2.76 -50.06 23.37
CA ALA A 130 1.84 -50.12 24.52
C ALA A 130 2.42 -49.44 25.78
N LEU A 131 3.71 -49.63 26.06
CA LEU A 131 4.41 -48.97 27.16
C LEU A 131 4.56 -47.46 26.94
N LEU A 132 4.80 -47.01 25.71
CA LEU A 132 4.80 -45.57 25.38
C LEU A 132 3.42 -44.94 25.61
N GLY A 133 2.35 -45.62 25.17
CA GLY A 133 0.97 -45.19 25.47
C GLY A 133 0.69 -45.08 26.97
N GLN A 134 1.12 -46.06 27.77
CA GLN A 134 1.01 -46.00 29.24
C GLN A 134 1.83 -44.85 29.85
N VAL A 135 3.03 -44.56 29.32
CA VAL A 135 3.85 -43.42 29.75
C VAL A 135 3.19 -42.08 29.39
N GLU A 136 2.51 -41.99 28.25
CA GLU A 136 1.76 -40.80 27.83
C GLU A 136 0.48 -40.62 28.67
N GLU A 137 -0.27 -41.69 28.96
CA GLU A 137 -1.40 -41.67 29.90
C GLU A 137 -0.96 -41.26 31.32
N LEU A 138 0.15 -41.81 31.81
CA LEU A 138 0.70 -41.46 33.13
C LEU A 138 1.22 -40.02 33.15
N ARG A 139 1.81 -39.51 32.06
CA ARG A 139 2.20 -38.11 31.92
C ARG A 139 0.99 -37.19 31.97
N ALA A 140 -0.04 -37.45 31.16
CA ALA A 140 -1.28 -36.67 31.15
C ALA A 140 -2.01 -36.69 32.51
N ARG A 141 -1.99 -37.85 33.20
CA ARG A 141 -2.52 -37.96 34.57
C ARG A 141 -1.66 -37.18 35.58
N GLY A 142 -0.34 -37.17 35.41
CA GLY A 142 0.60 -36.39 36.23
C GLY A 142 0.42 -34.88 36.05
N GLU A 143 0.27 -34.42 34.81
CA GLU A 143 -0.03 -33.02 34.46
C GLU A 143 -1.40 -32.58 35.01
N SER A 144 -2.43 -33.41 34.87
CA SER A 144 -3.76 -33.16 35.46
C SER A 144 -3.71 -33.11 36.99
N LEU A 145 -2.93 -33.99 37.64
CA LEU A 145 -2.75 -33.98 39.09
C LEU A 145 -1.95 -32.75 39.54
N ALA A 146 -0.93 -32.33 38.79
CA ALA A 146 -0.17 -31.12 39.08
C ALA A 146 -1.03 -29.86 38.98
N GLN A 147 -1.92 -29.76 37.99
CA GLN A 147 -2.90 -28.67 37.87
C GLN A 147 -3.88 -28.64 39.05
N GLU A 148 -4.42 -29.79 39.47
CA GLU A 148 -5.32 -29.85 40.63
C GLU A 148 -4.58 -29.56 41.94
N CYS A 149 -3.32 -30.00 42.08
CA CYS A 149 -2.46 -29.61 43.21
C CYS A 149 -2.19 -28.11 43.24
N GLN A 150 -1.89 -27.48 42.10
CA GLN A 150 -1.69 -26.03 42.00
C GLN A 150 -2.98 -25.28 42.39
N LYS A 151 -4.14 -25.75 41.90
CA LYS A 151 -5.46 -25.22 42.27
C LYS A 151 -5.76 -25.38 43.76
N HIS A 152 -5.40 -26.50 44.38
CA HIS A 152 -5.50 -26.68 45.83
C HIS A 152 -4.52 -25.80 46.62
N VAL A 153 -3.32 -25.51 46.10
CA VAL A 153 -2.39 -24.56 46.71
C VAL A 153 -3.00 -23.16 46.71
N SER A 154 -3.50 -22.66 45.58
CA SER A 154 -4.15 -21.34 45.53
C SER A 154 -5.42 -21.27 46.40
N GLN A 155 -6.23 -22.32 46.44
CA GLN A 155 -7.36 -22.41 47.37
C GLN A 155 -6.93 -22.40 48.85
N ARG A 156 -5.78 -23.00 49.17
CA ARG A 156 -5.22 -22.97 50.53
C ARG A 156 -4.68 -21.58 50.86
N GLU A 157 -4.01 -20.92 49.92
CA GLU A 157 -3.54 -19.54 50.04
C GLU A 157 -4.71 -18.56 50.26
N GLU A 158 -5.80 -18.68 49.48
CA GLU A 158 -7.06 -17.93 49.68
C GLU A 158 -7.65 -18.15 51.08
N LEU A 159 -7.67 -19.40 51.58
CA LEU A 159 -8.19 -19.74 52.91
C LEU A 159 -7.27 -19.26 54.04
N GLU A 160 -5.94 -19.36 53.89
CA GLU A 160 -4.95 -18.80 54.81
C GLU A 160 -5.07 -17.27 54.88
N ASP A 161 -5.32 -16.60 53.75
CA ASP A 161 -5.59 -15.16 53.68
C ASP A 161 -6.89 -14.78 54.41
N CYS A 162 -7.95 -15.57 54.25
CA CYS A 162 -9.21 -15.37 54.97
C CYS A 162 -9.06 -15.63 56.47
N GLN A 163 -8.31 -16.67 56.86
CA GLN A 163 -8.01 -16.97 58.26
C GLN A 163 -7.15 -15.88 58.91
N ARG A 164 -6.22 -15.27 58.16
CA ARG A 164 -5.40 -14.14 58.62
C ARG A 164 -6.26 -12.91 58.88
N LYS A 165 -7.12 -12.51 57.93
CA LYS A 165 -8.09 -11.41 58.09
C LYS A 165 -9.02 -11.63 59.28
N LEU A 166 -9.57 -12.85 59.43
CA LEU A 166 -10.41 -13.20 60.58
C LEU A 166 -9.62 -13.14 61.90
N SER A 167 -8.33 -13.46 61.89
CA SER A 167 -7.46 -13.35 63.09
C SER A 167 -7.14 -11.90 63.43
N GLU A 168 -6.93 -11.04 62.42
CA GLU A 168 -6.75 -9.60 62.57
C GLU A 168 -8.03 -8.92 63.10
N GLU A 169 -9.21 -9.28 62.57
CA GLU A 169 -10.51 -8.84 63.07
C GLU A 169 -10.76 -9.29 64.52
N ASN A 170 -10.47 -10.55 64.86
CA ASN A 170 -10.57 -11.03 66.24
C ASN A 170 -9.57 -10.32 67.19
N ALA A 171 -8.37 -10.00 66.73
CA ALA A 171 -7.40 -9.23 67.52
C ALA A 171 -7.87 -7.78 67.75
N ALA A 172 -8.48 -7.14 66.73
CA ALA A 172 -9.12 -5.83 66.88
C ALA A 172 -10.30 -5.87 67.85
N LEU A 173 -11.19 -6.86 67.73
CA LEU A 173 -12.34 -7.05 68.64
C LEU A 173 -11.90 -7.36 70.07
N LEU A 174 -10.81 -8.11 70.28
CA LEU A 174 -10.21 -8.32 71.60
C LEU A 174 -9.68 -7.01 72.18
N LYS A 175 -8.99 -6.20 71.37
CA LYS A 175 -8.51 -4.88 71.79
C LYS A 175 -9.67 -3.94 72.15
N ASP A 176 -10.70 -3.85 71.30
CA ASP A 176 -11.88 -3.01 71.56
C ASP A 176 -12.63 -3.46 72.83
N LYS A 177 -12.72 -4.77 73.05
CA LYS A 177 -13.26 -5.36 74.28
C LYS A 177 -12.42 -4.98 75.50
N ASP A 178 -11.09 -5.05 75.41
CA ASP A 178 -10.21 -4.75 76.53
C ASP A 178 -10.15 -3.23 76.81
N ASP A 179 -10.22 -2.38 75.77
CA ASP A 179 -10.44 -0.92 75.88
C ASP A 179 -11.78 -0.61 76.57
N VAL A 180 -12.85 -1.37 76.29
CA VAL A 180 -14.16 -1.25 76.98
C VAL A 180 -14.07 -1.73 78.43
N ILE A 181 -13.37 -2.83 78.71
CA ILE A 181 -13.12 -3.31 80.08
C ILE A 181 -12.31 -2.27 80.87
N GLN A 182 -11.31 -1.62 80.24
CA GLN A 182 -10.53 -0.56 80.89
C GLN A 182 -11.38 0.68 81.17
N LYS A 183 -12.25 1.12 80.23
CA LYS A 183 -13.20 2.23 80.44
C LYS A 183 -14.23 1.93 81.53
N LEU A 184 -14.74 0.70 81.60
CA LEU A 184 -15.61 0.26 82.68
C LEU A 184 -14.87 0.22 84.01
N LYS A 185 -13.63 -0.30 84.05
CA LYS A 185 -12.81 -0.35 85.26
C LYS A 185 -12.48 1.05 85.79
N SER A 186 -12.09 2.00 84.94
CA SER A 186 -11.88 3.38 85.36
C SER A 186 -13.20 4.01 85.83
N SER A 187 -14.32 3.80 85.14
CA SER A 187 -15.64 4.27 85.58
C SER A 187 -16.07 3.72 86.95
N TYR A 188 -15.75 2.45 87.27
CA TYR A 188 -15.95 1.87 88.60
C TYR A 188 -14.97 2.43 89.65
N GLU A 189 -13.71 2.67 89.29
CA GLU A 189 -12.71 3.28 90.18
C GLU A 189 -13.05 4.74 90.48
N ASP A 190 -13.55 5.49 89.50
CA ASP A 190 -14.06 6.85 89.63
C ASP A 190 -15.29 6.87 90.52
N MET A 191 -16.31 6.02 90.26
CA MET A 191 -17.49 5.89 91.12
C MET A 191 -17.13 5.48 92.56
N ALA A 192 -16.08 4.67 92.76
CA ALA A 192 -15.59 4.30 94.09
C ALA A 192 -14.82 5.45 94.78
N ARG A 193 -14.16 6.34 94.02
CA ARG A 193 -13.61 7.59 94.54
C ARG A 193 -14.73 8.54 94.93
N ASP A 194 -15.70 8.79 94.05
CA ASP A 194 -16.85 9.64 94.31
C ASP A 194 -17.65 9.16 95.54
N GLN A 195 -17.90 7.86 95.67
CA GLN A 195 -18.57 7.28 96.84
C GLN A 195 -17.74 7.46 98.13
N LYS A 196 -16.42 7.36 98.05
CA LYS A 196 -15.52 7.58 99.20
C LYS A 196 -15.44 9.06 99.57
N GLU A 197 -15.39 9.96 98.60
CA GLU A 197 -15.40 11.41 98.80
C GLU A 197 -16.74 11.86 99.40
N LEU A 198 -17.87 11.33 98.92
CA LEU A 198 -19.20 11.57 99.50
C LEU A 198 -19.34 10.97 100.91
N LEU A 199 -18.76 9.81 101.22
CA LEU A 199 -18.67 9.28 102.58
C LEU A 199 -17.79 10.16 103.49
N GLN A 200 -16.71 10.71 102.95
CA GLN A 200 -15.84 11.65 103.67
C GLN A 200 -16.58 12.97 103.93
N GLU A 201 -17.32 13.51 102.95
CA GLU A 201 -18.16 14.68 103.09
C GLU A 201 -19.28 14.45 104.12
N VAL A 202 -19.98 13.31 104.07
CA VAL A 202 -20.99 12.93 105.07
C VAL A 202 -20.40 12.80 106.47
N THR A 203 -19.17 12.28 106.62
CA THR A 203 -18.52 12.22 107.94
C THR A 203 -18.01 13.58 108.43
N THR A 204 -17.55 14.47 107.56
CA THR A 204 -17.25 15.86 107.94
C THR A 204 -18.52 16.64 108.29
N LEU A 205 -19.60 16.52 107.52
CA LEU A 205 -20.89 17.13 107.81
C LEU A 205 -21.51 16.56 109.10
N ALA A 206 -21.30 15.28 109.42
CA ALA A 206 -21.69 14.72 110.71
C ALA A 206 -20.87 15.30 111.87
N ALA A 207 -19.56 15.45 111.71
CA ALA A 207 -18.70 16.08 112.72
C ALA A 207 -19.00 17.58 112.89
N GLU A 208 -19.33 18.29 111.81
CA GLU A 208 -19.80 19.68 111.85
C GLU A 208 -21.18 19.79 112.49
N ARG A 209 -22.13 18.91 112.15
CA ARG A 209 -23.43 18.80 112.82
C ARG A 209 -23.25 18.58 114.32
N ASP A 210 -22.36 17.69 114.73
CA ASP A 210 -22.16 17.36 116.15
C ASP A 210 -21.40 18.48 116.89
N SER A 211 -20.49 19.19 116.20
CA SER A 211 -19.88 20.44 116.69
C SER A 211 -20.91 21.57 116.84
N LEU A 212 -21.82 21.72 115.87
CA LEU A 212 -22.92 22.69 115.87
C LEU A 212 -23.97 22.33 116.93
N LEU A 213 -24.23 21.04 117.17
CA LEU A 213 -25.10 20.55 118.25
C LEU A 213 -24.48 20.85 119.61
N GLY A 214 -23.17 20.63 119.79
CA GLY A 214 -22.44 21.05 120.99
C GLY A 214 -22.53 22.56 121.21
N LYS A 215 -22.24 23.36 120.17
CA LYS A 215 -22.39 24.82 120.21
C LYS A 215 -23.84 25.27 120.45
N HIS A 216 -24.84 24.54 119.94
CA HIS A 216 -26.26 24.80 120.21
C HIS A 216 -26.58 24.55 121.67
N LEU A 217 -26.15 23.42 122.24
CA LEU A 217 -26.32 23.11 123.66
C LEU A 217 -25.61 24.14 124.55
N ASP A 218 -24.41 24.60 124.19
CA ASP A 218 -23.72 25.70 124.88
C ASP A 218 -24.47 27.04 124.76
N LEU A 219 -25.00 27.35 123.58
CA LEU A 219 -25.80 28.56 123.34
C LEU A 219 -27.18 28.49 124.00
N GLU A 220 -27.76 27.31 124.14
CA GLU A 220 -29.04 27.07 124.81
C GLU A 220 -28.87 27.12 126.32
N ASN A 221 -27.79 26.55 126.88
CA ASN A 221 -27.37 26.77 128.27
C ASN A 221 -27.13 28.25 128.55
N LYS A 222 -26.44 28.97 127.66
CA LYS A 222 -26.29 30.43 127.73
C LYS A 222 -27.61 31.17 127.58
N HIS A 223 -28.51 30.75 126.70
CA HIS A 223 -29.82 31.36 126.53
C HIS A 223 -30.69 31.16 127.77
N VAL A 224 -30.63 29.99 128.42
CA VAL A 224 -31.29 29.71 129.70
C VAL A 224 -30.70 30.55 130.84
N ALA A 225 -29.39 30.84 130.83
CA ALA A 225 -28.77 31.78 131.76
C ALA A 225 -29.19 33.24 131.49
N LEU A 226 -29.01 33.72 130.26
CA LEU A 226 -29.41 35.06 129.79
C LEU A 226 -30.92 35.28 129.92
N LYS A 227 -31.75 34.24 129.83
CA LYS A 227 -33.19 34.32 130.09
C LYS A 227 -33.46 34.59 131.57
N ARG A 228 -32.73 33.98 132.51
CA ARG A 228 -32.83 34.31 133.93
C ARG A 228 -32.40 35.76 134.20
N GLU A 229 -31.31 36.23 133.60
CA GLU A 229 -30.89 37.64 133.70
C GLU A 229 -31.90 38.60 133.06
N ARG A 230 -32.43 38.25 131.87
CA ARG A 230 -33.47 39.01 131.19
C ARG A 230 -34.75 39.08 132.03
N ASP A 231 -35.16 37.99 132.65
CA ASP A 231 -36.40 37.95 133.43
C ASP A 231 -36.24 38.77 134.73
N ILE A 232 -35.03 38.86 135.29
CA ILE A 232 -34.65 39.83 136.36
C ILE A 232 -34.66 41.28 135.84
N LEU A 233 -34.08 41.54 134.65
CA LEU A 233 -34.04 42.87 134.04
C LEU A 233 -35.40 43.37 133.58
N LEU A 234 -36.28 42.48 133.11
CA LEU A 234 -37.61 42.83 132.60
C LEU A 234 -38.55 43.19 133.75
N GLN A 235 -38.39 42.56 134.92
CA GLN A 235 -38.99 43.03 136.17
C GLN A 235 -38.56 44.48 136.45
N SER A 236 -37.26 44.75 136.51
CA SER A 236 -36.72 46.12 136.70
C SER A 236 -37.09 47.10 135.57
N SER A 237 -37.46 46.62 134.38
CA SER A 237 -37.89 47.46 133.26
C SER A 237 -39.39 47.78 133.29
N GLN A 238 -40.22 46.93 133.91
CA GLN A 238 -41.62 47.26 134.18
C GLN A 238 -41.71 48.36 135.24
N ASP A 239 -40.84 48.29 136.25
CA ASP A 239 -40.68 49.32 137.28
C ASP A 239 -40.26 50.70 136.69
N LEU A 240 -39.62 50.73 135.51
CA LEU A 240 -39.19 51.96 134.80
C LEU A 240 -40.14 52.43 133.68
N GLN A 241 -40.87 51.52 133.02
CA GLN A 241 -41.80 51.89 131.94
C GLN A 241 -42.95 52.75 132.47
N SER A 242 -43.37 52.50 133.72
CA SER A 242 -44.41 53.26 134.43
C SER A 242 -44.08 54.75 134.62
N ASP A 243 -42.80 55.12 134.72
CA ASP A 243 -42.38 56.53 134.79
C ASP A 243 -42.52 57.24 133.43
N LYS A 244 -42.28 56.53 132.32
CA LYS A 244 -42.05 57.14 131.00
C LYS A 244 -43.32 57.65 130.31
N GLU A 245 -44.45 56.95 130.45
CA GLU A 245 -45.67 57.28 129.68
C GLU A 245 -46.23 58.67 130.02
N THR A 246 -45.87 59.20 131.20
CA THR A 246 -46.16 60.56 131.66
C THR A 246 -45.65 61.68 130.74
N LEU A 247 -44.61 61.43 129.92
CA LEU A 247 -43.89 62.46 129.16
C LEU A 247 -44.41 62.68 127.73
N LEU A 248 -44.84 61.62 127.03
CA LEU A 248 -44.90 61.66 125.56
C LEU A 248 -46.11 62.41 124.99
N ILE A 249 -47.19 62.51 125.78
CA ILE A 249 -48.44 63.24 125.45
C ILE A 249 -48.17 64.71 125.08
N ASN A 250 -47.07 65.30 125.57
CA ASN A 250 -46.72 66.71 125.41
C ASN A 250 -46.13 67.10 124.03
N GLN A 251 -45.89 66.16 123.09
CA GLN A 251 -45.06 66.44 121.90
C GLN A 251 -45.84 66.53 120.56
N GLU A 252 -46.97 65.84 120.43
CA GLU A 252 -47.68 65.64 119.16
C GLU A 252 -48.20 66.94 118.51
N GLU A 253 -48.58 67.93 119.35
CA GLU A 253 -49.29 69.15 118.94
C GLU A 253 -48.50 70.03 117.96
N ARG A 254 -47.16 69.98 118.00
CA ARG A 254 -46.29 70.88 117.21
C ARG A 254 -46.31 70.63 115.70
N ARG A 255 -46.79 69.48 115.22
CA ARG A 255 -46.54 69.05 113.83
C ARG A 255 -47.43 69.70 112.77
N LYS A 256 -48.64 70.14 113.12
CA LYS A 256 -49.70 70.49 112.15
C LYS A 256 -49.53 71.84 111.42
N SER A 257 -48.61 72.70 111.84
CA SER A 257 -48.55 74.10 111.34
C SER A 257 -47.61 74.34 110.16
N LEU A 258 -46.89 73.33 109.68
CA LEU A 258 -45.77 73.52 108.73
C LEU A 258 -46.16 73.29 107.25
N GLU A 259 -47.28 72.62 107.00
CA GLU A 259 -47.62 72.04 105.70
C GLU A 259 -48.32 73.04 104.74
N GLN A 260 -48.84 74.15 105.28
CA GLN A 260 -49.69 75.12 104.57
C GLN A 260 -48.92 76.15 103.70
N ALA A 261 -47.59 76.15 103.74
CA ALA A 261 -46.77 77.29 103.27
C ALA A 261 -46.04 77.10 101.92
N LEU A 262 -46.34 76.03 101.16
CA LEU A 262 -45.56 75.66 99.95
C LEU A 262 -46.30 75.77 98.61
N GLU A 263 -47.63 75.77 98.60
CA GLU A 263 -48.42 75.69 97.34
C GLU A 263 -48.40 76.99 96.52
N GLU A 264 -48.28 78.17 97.16
CA GLU A 264 -48.28 79.49 96.50
C GLU A 264 -47.07 79.76 95.57
N LYS A 265 -46.08 78.87 95.53
CA LYS A 265 -44.77 79.14 94.88
C LYS A 265 -44.75 78.92 93.36
N GLN A 266 -45.70 78.20 92.77
CA GLN A 266 -45.53 77.66 91.41
C GLN A 266 -45.92 78.60 90.24
N GLU A 267 -46.65 79.69 90.48
CA GLU A 267 -47.34 80.41 89.38
C GLU A 267 -46.53 81.52 88.68
N LEU A 268 -45.37 81.93 89.21
CA LEU A 268 -44.66 83.17 88.81
C LEU A 268 -43.30 82.99 88.10
N GLN A 269 -43.05 81.84 87.46
CA GLN A 269 -41.80 81.61 86.68
C GLN A 269 -41.99 81.70 85.14
N LEU A 270 -43.10 82.28 84.67
CA LEU A 270 -43.32 82.64 83.26
C LEU A 270 -42.77 84.05 82.93
N LYS A 271 -41.47 84.27 83.11
CA LYS A 271 -40.78 85.47 82.60
C LYS A 271 -39.26 85.31 82.45
N SER A 272 -38.80 85.64 81.23
CA SER A 272 -37.55 86.34 80.88
C SER A 272 -36.29 86.23 81.77
N GLU A 273 -35.20 85.87 81.09
CA GLU A 273 -33.82 86.37 81.30
C GLU A 273 -32.94 85.75 82.40
N GLY A 274 -31.62 85.81 82.17
CA GLY A 274 -30.59 84.99 82.82
C GLY A 274 -30.58 83.56 82.26
N LEU A 275 -29.88 83.20 81.17
CA LEU A 275 -28.59 83.66 80.66
C LEU A 275 -27.45 83.60 81.68
N GLN A 276 -26.30 83.09 81.22
CA GLN A 276 -25.07 82.84 81.99
C GLN A 276 -25.20 81.70 83.04
N SER A 277 -24.14 80.93 83.34
CA SER A 277 -22.73 81.10 82.97
C SER A 277 -22.05 79.83 82.44
N LYS A 278 -21.62 79.91 81.18
CA LYS A 278 -20.28 79.54 80.67
C LYS A 278 -19.59 78.27 81.21
N LEU A 279 -19.51 77.24 80.36
CA LEU A 279 -18.23 76.80 79.77
C LEU A 279 -18.57 75.93 78.54
N GLU A 280 -18.70 76.44 77.31
CA GLU A 280 -18.07 77.62 76.70
C GLU A 280 -16.53 77.50 76.65
N LEU A 281 -16.02 76.80 75.62
CA LEU A 281 -15.10 77.28 74.57
C LEU A 281 -14.37 76.06 73.93
N SER A 282 -14.31 75.84 72.60
CA SER A 282 -14.00 76.73 71.46
C SER A 282 -12.46 76.92 71.32
N ASP A 283 -11.86 76.99 70.13
CA ASP A 283 -12.43 77.51 68.88
C ASP A 283 -11.75 77.00 67.57
N LYS A 284 -12.32 77.40 66.42
CA LYS A 284 -11.69 77.59 65.08
C LYS A 284 -11.33 76.37 64.20
N GLU A 285 -11.42 76.42 62.85
CA GLU A 285 -12.20 77.27 61.90
C GLU A 285 -12.06 76.78 60.41
N LEU A 286 -12.77 77.43 59.45
CA LEU A 286 -12.60 77.43 57.95
C LEU A 286 -13.01 76.14 57.13
N LYS A 287 -13.36 76.14 55.81
CA LYS A 287 -14.08 77.00 54.78
C LYS A 287 -13.67 76.51 53.32
N ARG A 288 -14.35 76.66 52.15
CA ARG A 288 -15.72 77.09 51.68
C ARG A 288 -15.88 77.08 50.10
N VAL A 289 -16.94 76.46 49.52
CA VAL A 289 -17.72 76.81 48.25
C VAL A 289 -17.13 76.76 46.80
N THR A 290 -17.96 76.44 45.76
CA THR A 290 -18.28 77.17 44.44
C THR A 290 -19.29 76.44 43.46
N LYS A 291 -19.85 77.04 42.37
CA LYS A 291 -21.18 77.77 42.22
C LYS A 291 -21.64 78.23 40.74
N ASP A 292 -22.98 78.34 40.41
CA ASP A 292 -23.84 79.03 39.30
C ASP A 292 -23.51 78.96 37.73
N LYS A 293 -24.24 79.45 36.65
CA LYS A 293 -25.54 80.19 36.29
C LYS A 293 -26.04 80.00 34.78
N ASN A 294 -27.20 80.58 34.30
CA ASN A 294 -27.85 80.54 32.91
C ASN A 294 -28.50 81.90 32.35
N GLN A 295 -28.83 82.11 31.02
CA GLN A 295 -30.04 82.83 30.36
C GLN A 295 -29.93 83.71 29.00
N LEU A 296 -30.86 83.50 27.98
CA LEU A 296 -31.78 84.33 27.05
C LEU A 296 -31.48 85.42 25.88
N GLU A 297 -32.30 85.42 24.75
CA GLU A 297 -33.06 86.53 23.96
C GLU A 297 -32.77 87.13 22.48
N ALA A 298 -33.77 87.82 21.80
CA ALA A 298 -33.85 88.75 20.55
C ALA A 298 -34.07 88.24 19.04
N SER A 299 -34.54 88.90 17.90
CA SER A 299 -35.24 90.19 17.40
C SER A 299 -35.96 90.15 15.94
N HIS A 300 -36.13 91.23 15.08
CA HIS A 300 -37.20 91.41 13.97
C HIS A 300 -37.08 92.51 12.79
N ALA A 301 -37.74 92.45 11.56
CA ALA A 301 -37.71 93.47 10.38
C ALA A 301 -38.79 93.38 9.17
N SER A 302 -39.00 94.39 8.22
CA SER A 302 -39.96 94.37 6.99
C SER A 302 -40.00 95.56 5.88
N LEU A 303 -40.88 95.51 4.80
CA LEU A 303 -41.61 96.57 3.91
C LEU A 303 -41.29 97.05 2.40
N SER A 304 -42.29 97.62 1.61
CA SER A 304 -42.30 98.69 0.48
C SER A 304 -43.13 98.47 -0.86
N LYS A 305 -43.69 99.52 -1.61
CA LYS A 305 -44.44 99.39 -2.97
C LYS A 305 -44.86 100.66 -3.89
N LEU A 306 -45.04 100.51 -5.25
CA LEU A 306 -45.90 101.22 -6.35
C LEU A 306 -45.65 102.59 -7.15
N LEU A 307 -46.11 102.64 -8.45
CA LEU A 307 -46.82 103.69 -9.34
C LEU A 307 -46.20 104.83 -10.27
N GLU A 308 -46.80 104.95 -11.51
CA GLU A 308 -47.28 106.09 -12.40
C GLU A 308 -46.45 107.14 -13.27
N GLU A 309 -47.12 107.59 -14.37
CA GLU A 309 -47.25 108.95 -15.02
C GLU A 309 -47.07 109.18 -16.57
N ILE A 310 -48.22 109.27 -17.29
CA ILE A 310 -48.71 110.36 -18.21
C ILE A 310 -48.11 110.60 -19.66
N LYS A 311 -48.91 111.30 -20.51
CA LYS A 311 -48.99 111.29 -22.01
C LYS A 311 -48.32 112.44 -22.79
N ALA A 312 -48.00 112.17 -24.08
CA ALA A 312 -47.91 113.12 -25.22
C ALA A 312 -47.99 112.38 -26.59
N SER A 313 -48.24 112.97 -27.78
CA SER A 313 -49.11 114.10 -28.21
C SER A 313 -49.21 114.20 -29.77
N ARG A 314 -50.22 114.92 -30.31
CA ARG A 314 -50.36 115.42 -31.71
C ARG A 314 -50.73 114.39 -32.82
N ALA A 315 -50.97 114.88 -34.05
CA ALA A 315 -51.80 114.23 -35.10
C ALA A 315 -51.33 114.51 -36.55
N SER A 316 -51.76 113.68 -37.52
CA SER A 316 -51.81 114.01 -38.97
C SER A 316 -52.62 113.02 -39.84
N THR A 317 -53.67 113.53 -40.50
CA THR A 317 -54.24 113.18 -41.86
C THR A 317 -54.41 111.75 -42.37
N ASP A 318 -55.61 111.48 -42.92
CA ASP A 318 -55.95 110.31 -43.74
C ASP A 318 -55.33 110.30 -45.15
N THR A 319 -54.69 109.19 -45.52
CA THR A 319 -54.70 108.59 -46.89
C THR A 319 -54.29 107.11 -46.87
N GLU A 320 -53.40 106.72 -45.96
CA GLU A 320 -52.89 105.34 -45.81
C GLU A 320 -53.93 104.38 -45.19
N LEU A 321 -54.98 104.92 -44.56
CA LEU A 321 -55.98 104.19 -43.77
C LEU A 321 -56.79 103.15 -44.59
N ILE A 322 -56.84 103.30 -45.91
CA ILE A 322 -57.53 102.35 -46.82
C ILE A 322 -56.65 101.13 -47.15
N GLN A 323 -55.33 101.29 -47.25
CA GLN A 323 -54.42 100.15 -47.47
C GLN A 323 -54.27 99.31 -46.18
N LEU A 324 -54.14 99.99 -45.03
CA LEU A 324 -54.10 99.34 -43.72
C LEU A 324 -55.37 98.55 -43.38
N LEU A 325 -56.52 98.87 -43.99
CA LEU A 325 -57.75 98.08 -43.81
C LEU A 325 -57.70 96.72 -44.52
N GLN A 326 -57.13 96.65 -45.73
CA GLN A 326 -57.02 95.37 -46.47
C GLN A 326 -55.92 94.46 -45.89
N GLU A 327 -54.82 95.04 -45.40
CA GLU A 327 -53.82 94.29 -44.63
C GLU A 327 -54.40 93.78 -43.29
N LYS A 328 -55.28 94.56 -42.65
CA LYS A 328 -55.95 94.14 -41.42
C LYS A 328 -56.94 92.98 -41.63
N GLU A 329 -57.74 92.98 -42.68
CA GLU A 329 -58.66 91.86 -42.96
C GLU A 329 -57.90 90.57 -43.29
N THR A 330 -56.82 90.66 -44.07
CA THR A 330 -55.97 89.49 -44.38
C THR A 330 -55.21 88.98 -43.15
N LEU A 331 -54.75 89.87 -42.26
CA LEU A 331 -54.19 89.49 -40.95
C LEU A 331 -55.21 88.79 -40.06
N VAL A 332 -56.44 89.31 -39.94
CA VAL A 332 -57.51 88.69 -39.12
C VAL A 332 -57.87 87.29 -39.61
N CYS A 333 -57.91 87.06 -40.94
CA CYS A 333 -58.07 85.71 -41.48
C CYS A 333 -56.90 84.77 -41.15
N SER A 334 -55.67 85.30 -41.03
CA SER A 334 -54.50 84.51 -40.61
C SER A 334 -54.50 84.21 -39.11
N GLU A 335 -54.88 85.16 -38.25
CA GLU A 335 -55.05 84.95 -36.81
C GLU A 335 -56.14 83.92 -36.52
N GLY A 336 -57.28 83.99 -37.23
CA GLY A 336 -58.37 83.02 -37.07
C GLY A 336 -57.95 81.58 -37.36
N ARG A 337 -57.09 81.37 -38.38
CA ARG A 337 -56.56 80.04 -38.69
C ARG A 337 -55.51 79.57 -37.66
N LEU A 338 -54.59 80.45 -37.26
CA LEU A 338 -53.61 80.16 -36.22
C LEU A 338 -54.25 79.88 -34.84
N ALA A 339 -55.38 80.52 -34.54
CA ALA A 339 -56.16 80.23 -33.34
C ALA A 339 -56.74 78.81 -33.36
N ALA A 340 -57.31 78.39 -34.49
CA ALA A 340 -57.83 77.03 -34.68
C ALA A 340 -56.71 75.97 -34.62
N GLU A 341 -55.60 76.17 -35.34
CA GLU A 341 -54.41 75.31 -35.29
C GLU A 341 -53.88 75.17 -33.84
N ARG A 342 -53.89 76.26 -33.06
CA ARG A 342 -53.47 76.25 -31.64
C ARG A 342 -54.48 75.54 -30.73
N GLU A 343 -55.78 75.58 -31.05
CA GLU A 343 -56.81 74.87 -30.29
C GLU A 343 -56.80 73.36 -30.58
N GLU A 344 -56.56 72.95 -31.83
CA GLU A 344 -56.31 71.55 -32.18
C GLU A 344 -55.05 71.03 -31.45
N LEU A 345 -53.92 71.73 -31.54
CA LEU A 345 -52.67 71.36 -30.84
C LEU A 345 -52.82 71.34 -29.31
N TRP A 346 -53.71 72.15 -28.73
CA TRP A 346 -54.02 72.11 -27.29
C TRP A 346 -54.84 70.87 -26.93
N ASN A 347 -55.86 70.54 -27.73
CA ASN A 347 -56.67 69.34 -27.56
C ASN A 347 -55.86 68.05 -27.79
N GLU A 348 -54.91 68.04 -28.73
CA GLU A 348 -53.97 66.93 -28.92
C GLU A 348 -53.00 66.79 -27.75
N ASN A 349 -52.38 67.89 -27.27
CA ASN A 349 -51.53 67.85 -26.08
C ASN A 349 -52.29 67.35 -24.85
N LYS A 350 -53.55 67.76 -24.67
CA LYS A 350 -54.42 67.26 -23.60
C LYS A 350 -54.65 65.75 -23.73
N ASN A 351 -55.03 65.26 -24.92
CA ASN A 351 -55.21 63.84 -25.21
C ASN A 351 -53.93 63.01 -24.96
N LEU A 352 -52.77 63.55 -25.33
CA LEU A 352 -51.47 62.91 -25.09
C LEU A 352 -51.11 62.91 -23.60
N SER A 353 -51.39 64.00 -22.87
CA SER A 353 -51.17 64.07 -21.42
C SER A 353 -52.09 63.13 -20.64
N GLU A 354 -53.35 62.96 -21.07
CA GLU A 354 -54.30 62.03 -20.47
C GLU A 354 -53.87 60.57 -20.72
N LYS A 355 -53.41 60.23 -21.94
CA LYS A 355 -52.83 58.92 -22.25
C LYS A 355 -51.52 58.65 -21.51
N LEU A 356 -50.68 59.66 -21.32
CA LEU A 356 -49.43 59.55 -20.54
C LEU A 356 -49.73 59.32 -19.05
N ALA A 357 -50.73 60.01 -18.49
CA ALA A 357 -51.18 59.77 -17.12
C ALA A 357 -51.74 58.35 -16.95
N GLN A 358 -52.63 57.91 -17.84
CA GLN A 358 -53.22 56.57 -17.78
C GLN A 358 -52.16 55.46 -17.90
N THR A 359 -51.23 55.57 -18.86
CA THR A 359 -50.14 54.59 -19.00
C THR A 359 -49.15 54.62 -17.83
N SER A 360 -48.95 55.76 -17.18
CA SER A 360 -48.18 55.85 -15.93
C SER A 360 -48.89 55.20 -14.73
N GLU A 361 -50.23 55.29 -14.66
CA GLU A 361 -51.02 54.66 -13.59
C GLU A 361 -51.12 53.13 -13.77
N GLU A 362 -51.30 52.67 -15.02
CA GLU A 362 -51.21 51.25 -15.38
C GLU A 362 -49.82 50.68 -15.08
N ALA A 363 -48.74 51.42 -15.38
CA ALA A 363 -47.38 51.02 -15.02
C ALA A 363 -47.17 50.90 -13.51
N ALA A 364 -47.66 51.87 -12.72
CA ALA A 364 -47.58 51.83 -11.25
C ALA A 364 -48.38 50.67 -10.63
N LEU A 365 -49.54 50.32 -11.21
CA LEU A 365 -50.32 49.15 -10.80
C LEU A 365 -49.60 47.83 -11.11
N VAL A 366 -48.93 47.74 -12.26
CA VAL A 366 -48.11 46.57 -12.62
C VAL A 366 -46.87 46.47 -11.72
N GLU A 367 -46.16 47.56 -11.48
CA GLU A 367 -45.00 47.62 -10.57
C GLU A 367 -45.38 47.17 -9.16
N LYS A 368 -46.48 47.71 -8.60
CA LYS A 368 -47.02 47.29 -7.31
C LYS A 368 -47.34 45.78 -7.29
N THR A 369 -48.03 45.29 -8.32
CA THR A 369 -48.40 43.87 -8.44
C THR A 369 -47.16 42.95 -8.53
N LEU A 370 -46.08 43.42 -9.16
CA LEU A 370 -44.80 42.70 -9.22
C LEU A 370 -44.06 42.75 -7.89
N ASN A 371 -44.08 43.88 -7.18
CA ASN A 371 -43.46 44.03 -5.86
C ASN A 371 -44.18 43.20 -4.78
N ASP A 372 -45.52 43.12 -4.83
CA ASP A 372 -46.32 42.25 -3.95
C ASP A 372 -45.98 40.76 -4.21
N LYS A 373 -45.84 40.36 -5.48
CA LYS A 373 -45.39 39.00 -5.86
C LYS A 373 -43.95 38.70 -5.45
N LEU A 374 -43.03 39.66 -5.59
CA LEU A 374 -41.65 39.55 -5.09
C LEU A 374 -41.62 39.36 -3.57
N SER A 375 -42.43 40.12 -2.85
CA SER A 375 -42.59 40.02 -1.40
C SER A 375 -43.11 38.64 -1.01
N GLN A 376 -44.15 38.14 -1.67
CA GLN A 376 -44.68 36.78 -1.45
C GLN A 376 -43.61 35.71 -1.73
N LEU A 377 -42.94 35.74 -2.88
CA LEU A 377 -41.89 34.78 -3.24
C LEU A 377 -40.69 34.82 -2.28
N SER A 378 -40.37 35.99 -1.72
CA SER A 378 -39.33 36.12 -0.68
C SER A 378 -39.72 35.41 0.61
N ALA A 379 -40.99 35.53 1.04
CA ALA A 379 -41.51 34.86 2.22
C ALA A 379 -41.63 33.33 2.01
N GLU A 380 -42.08 32.89 0.84
CA GLU A 380 -42.14 31.47 0.49
C GLU A 380 -40.74 30.83 0.44
N LYS A 381 -39.76 31.54 -0.13
CA LYS A 381 -38.34 31.13 -0.12
C LYS A 381 -37.77 31.03 1.30
N GLU A 382 -38.10 31.96 2.18
CA GLU A 382 -37.66 31.91 3.58
C GLU A 382 -38.32 30.75 4.34
N VAL A 383 -39.62 30.53 4.18
CA VAL A 383 -40.33 29.36 4.76
C VAL A 383 -39.76 28.04 4.21
N ALA A 384 -39.39 27.97 2.93
CA ALA A 384 -38.71 26.81 2.36
C ALA A 384 -37.31 26.61 2.96
N SER A 385 -36.55 27.69 3.16
CA SER A 385 -35.23 27.68 3.80
C SER A 385 -35.31 27.18 5.26
N GLN A 386 -36.28 27.67 6.03
CA GLN A 386 -36.54 27.23 7.41
C GLN A 386 -36.99 25.76 7.48
N LYS A 387 -37.86 25.31 6.56
CA LYS A 387 -38.23 23.88 6.45
C LYS A 387 -37.01 23.00 6.13
N SER A 388 -36.19 23.40 5.16
CA SER A 388 -34.94 22.71 4.80
C SER A 388 -33.99 22.60 5.99
N LEU A 389 -33.77 23.70 6.73
CA LEU A 389 -32.90 23.73 7.91
C LEU A 389 -33.47 22.88 9.06
N LYS A 390 -34.79 22.82 9.23
CA LYS A 390 -35.47 21.93 10.19
C LYS A 390 -35.28 20.45 9.81
N PHE A 391 -35.49 20.08 8.54
CA PHE A 391 -35.24 18.70 8.08
C PHE A 391 -33.77 18.32 8.18
N LYS A 392 -32.83 19.25 7.91
CA LYS A 392 -31.39 19.01 8.10
C LYS A 392 -31.09 18.66 9.56
N LYS A 393 -31.60 19.44 10.53
CA LYS A 393 -31.47 19.15 11.96
C LYS A 393 -32.09 17.82 12.35
N GLN A 394 -33.24 17.45 11.78
CA GLN A 394 -33.87 16.14 12.03
C GLN A 394 -33.00 14.97 11.48
N ASN A 395 -32.43 15.10 10.28
CA ASN A 395 -31.49 14.11 9.75
C ASN A 395 -30.20 14.04 10.59
N GLU A 396 -29.68 15.16 11.08
CA GLU A 396 -28.52 15.19 11.98
C GLU A 396 -28.81 14.50 13.33
N SER A 397 -30.03 14.62 13.88
CA SER A 397 -30.44 13.83 15.05
C SER A 397 -30.62 12.33 14.73
N LEU A 398 -31.26 11.99 13.62
CA LEU A 398 -31.46 10.59 13.21
C LEU A 398 -30.14 9.88 12.87
N LEU A 399 -29.14 10.58 12.34
CA LEU A 399 -27.80 10.05 12.14
C LEU A 399 -27.07 9.77 13.46
N LYS A 400 -27.24 10.63 14.48
CA LYS A 400 -26.70 10.39 15.83
C LYS A 400 -27.40 9.24 16.54
N GLU A 401 -28.72 9.17 16.44
CA GLU A 401 -29.53 8.06 16.96
C GLU A 401 -29.11 6.74 16.30
N LYS A 402 -29.06 6.71 14.96
CA LYS A 402 -28.56 5.57 14.19
C LYS A 402 -27.16 5.13 14.64
N ALA A 403 -26.20 6.05 14.74
CA ALA A 403 -24.85 5.72 15.18
C ALA A 403 -24.82 5.15 16.62
N SER A 404 -25.67 5.65 17.51
CA SER A 404 -25.79 5.11 18.88
C SER A 404 -26.44 3.71 18.91
N LEU A 405 -27.39 3.44 18.02
CA LEU A 405 -28.00 2.11 17.86
C LEU A 405 -27.05 1.12 17.19
N GLU A 406 -26.24 1.55 16.22
CA GLU A 406 -25.20 0.72 15.59
C GLU A 406 -24.10 0.35 16.59
N ALA A 407 -23.64 1.30 17.41
CA ALA A 407 -22.73 1.02 18.51
C ALA A 407 -23.32 0.02 19.52
N LYS A 408 -24.57 0.23 19.95
CA LYS A 408 -25.25 -0.65 20.91
C LYS A 408 -25.53 -2.05 20.34
N CYS A 409 -25.77 -2.16 19.03
CA CYS A 409 -25.84 -3.45 18.33
C CYS A 409 -24.48 -4.17 18.30
N ALA A 410 -23.37 -3.44 18.15
CA ALA A 410 -22.02 -4.00 18.20
C ALA A 410 -21.65 -4.48 19.62
N GLU A 411 -22.02 -3.71 20.66
CA GLU A 411 -21.87 -4.10 22.08
C GLU A 411 -22.65 -5.39 22.38
N LEU A 412 -23.94 -5.45 22.01
CA LEU A 412 -24.78 -6.65 22.18
C LEU A 412 -24.28 -7.86 21.36
N LEU A 413 -23.61 -7.63 20.22
CA LEU A 413 -22.94 -8.70 19.48
C LEU A 413 -21.69 -9.22 20.20
N ALA A 414 -20.88 -8.34 20.77
CA ALA A 414 -19.72 -8.71 21.57
C ALA A 414 -20.12 -9.45 22.86
N GLU A 415 -21.16 -8.97 23.56
CA GLU A 415 -21.74 -9.63 24.73
C GLU A 415 -22.36 -10.99 24.40
N LYS A 416 -23.10 -11.11 23.29
CA LYS A 416 -23.58 -12.41 22.79
C LYS A 416 -22.42 -13.37 22.51
N GLN A 417 -21.30 -12.88 21.95
CA GLN A 417 -20.12 -13.71 21.69
C GLN A 417 -19.40 -14.11 22.99
N SER A 418 -19.27 -13.24 23.99
CA SER A 418 -18.66 -13.60 25.28
C SER A 418 -19.54 -14.57 26.06
N ALA A 419 -20.86 -14.36 26.11
CA ALA A 419 -21.82 -15.29 26.70
C ALA A 419 -21.80 -16.66 25.99
N THR A 420 -21.67 -16.70 24.66
CA THR A 420 -21.54 -17.95 23.91
C THR A 420 -20.25 -18.70 24.27
N LYS A 421 -19.11 -18.00 24.42
CA LYS A 421 -17.85 -18.59 24.89
C LYS A 421 -17.98 -19.16 26.31
N ALA A 422 -18.52 -18.37 27.24
CA ALA A 422 -18.75 -18.81 28.62
C ALA A 422 -19.69 -20.04 28.71
N VAL A 423 -20.74 -20.12 27.88
CA VAL A 423 -21.61 -21.30 27.79
C VAL A 423 -20.87 -22.52 27.23
N CYS A 424 -19.99 -22.34 26.25
CA CYS A 424 -19.13 -23.42 25.74
C CYS A 424 -18.09 -23.90 26.78
N GLU A 425 -17.52 -22.98 27.56
CA GLU A 425 -16.59 -23.30 28.66
C GLU A 425 -17.30 -24.02 29.82
N LEU A 426 -18.49 -23.58 30.21
CA LEU A 426 -19.34 -24.26 31.20
C LEU A 426 -19.75 -25.67 30.73
N LYS A 427 -20.05 -25.87 29.44
CA LYS A 427 -20.31 -27.20 28.88
C LYS A 427 -19.08 -28.12 28.98
N LYS A 428 -17.91 -27.64 28.55
CA LYS A 428 -16.65 -28.39 28.70
C LYS A 428 -16.36 -28.75 30.16
N LYS A 429 -16.54 -27.80 31.08
CA LYS A 429 -16.38 -28.03 32.53
C LYS A 429 -17.37 -29.08 33.04
N HIS A 430 -18.62 -29.06 32.58
CA HIS A 430 -19.62 -30.06 32.94
C HIS A 430 -19.28 -31.47 32.42
N GLU A 431 -18.75 -31.58 31.20
CA GLU A 431 -18.29 -32.87 30.63
C GLU A 431 -17.04 -33.42 31.35
N LEU A 432 -16.14 -32.53 31.79
CA LEU A 432 -15.01 -32.88 32.66
C LEU A 432 -15.50 -33.33 34.06
N ASP A 433 -16.42 -32.60 34.70
CA ASP A 433 -17.03 -32.99 35.98
C ASP A 433 -17.75 -34.34 35.90
N ILE A 434 -18.47 -34.61 34.80
CA ILE A 434 -19.11 -35.92 34.54
C ILE A 434 -18.03 -37.01 34.41
N SER A 435 -16.94 -36.72 33.70
CA SER A 435 -15.85 -37.69 33.48
C SER A 435 -15.07 -37.97 34.78
N ALA A 436 -14.78 -36.95 35.58
CA ALA A 436 -14.22 -37.09 36.92
C ALA A 436 -15.15 -37.89 37.84
N LYS A 437 -16.47 -37.66 37.80
CA LYS A 437 -17.46 -38.47 38.53
C LYS A 437 -17.48 -39.94 38.08
N ARG A 438 -17.35 -40.23 36.78
CA ARG A 438 -17.19 -41.61 36.29
C ARG A 438 -15.93 -42.28 36.84
N MET A 439 -14.79 -41.57 36.82
CA MET A 439 -13.53 -42.08 37.38
C MET A 439 -13.63 -42.32 38.89
N LEU A 440 -14.22 -41.39 39.66
CA LEU A 440 -14.45 -41.56 41.10
C LEU A 440 -15.41 -42.72 41.40
N VAL A 441 -16.42 -42.98 40.58
CA VAL A 441 -17.28 -44.16 40.71
C VAL A 441 -16.51 -45.44 40.38
N GLN A 442 -15.64 -45.44 39.36
CA GLN A 442 -14.81 -46.59 39.01
C GLN A 442 -13.78 -46.90 40.12
N ASP A 443 -13.10 -45.89 40.65
CA ASP A 443 -12.12 -46.05 41.73
C ASP A 443 -12.80 -46.39 43.06
N LYS A 444 -14.01 -45.88 43.34
CA LYS A 444 -14.85 -46.38 44.45
C LYS A 444 -15.20 -47.85 44.29
N ALA A 445 -15.53 -48.32 43.08
CA ALA A 445 -15.80 -49.73 42.82
C ALA A 445 -14.55 -50.61 42.98
N LYS A 446 -13.37 -50.15 42.54
CA LYS A 446 -12.08 -50.81 42.79
C LYS A 446 -11.80 -50.91 44.29
N LEU A 447 -11.89 -49.80 45.02
CA LEU A 447 -11.68 -49.74 46.47
C LEU A 447 -12.68 -50.62 47.24
N GLN A 448 -13.93 -50.69 46.80
CA GLN A 448 -14.91 -51.62 47.35
C GLN A 448 -14.50 -53.08 47.12
N GLY A 449 -14.11 -53.46 45.89
CA GLY A 449 -13.61 -54.81 45.59
C GLY A 449 -12.33 -55.17 46.36
N SER A 450 -11.44 -54.20 46.59
CA SER A 450 -10.27 -54.35 47.46
C SER A 450 -10.67 -54.53 48.93
N ALA A 451 -11.62 -53.74 49.44
CA ALA A 451 -12.12 -53.87 50.82
C ALA A 451 -12.87 -55.20 51.05
N GLU A 452 -13.64 -55.67 50.07
CA GLU A 452 -14.29 -56.99 50.09
C GLU A 452 -13.26 -58.14 50.00
N THR A 453 -12.11 -57.90 49.37
CA THR A 453 -10.99 -58.86 49.32
C THR A 453 -10.24 -58.91 50.65
N LEU A 454 -9.83 -57.76 51.19
CA LEU A 454 -9.23 -57.65 52.52
C LEU A 454 -10.17 -58.17 53.62
N LYS A 455 -11.49 -58.00 53.47
CA LYS A 455 -12.48 -58.61 54.37
C LYS A 455 -12.47 -60.14 54.27
N ARG A 456 -12.48 -60.72 53.07
CA ARG A 456 -12.36 -62.18 52.89
C ARG A 456 -11.05 -62.73 53.46
N GLU A 457 -9.94 -62.01 53.28
CA GLU A 457 -8.64 -62.36 53.88
C GLU A 457 -8.68 -62.26 55.42
N LEU A 458 -9.31 -61.22 55.98
CA LEU A 458 -9.49 -61.09 57.42
C LEU A 458 -10.39 -62.18 58.01
N ASP A 459 -11.53 -62.48 57.37
CA ASP A 459 -12.44 -63.56 57.75
C ASP A 459 -11.73 -64.93 57.67
N GLN A 460 -10.89 -65.15 56.64
CA GLN A 460 -10.00 -66.32 56.55
C GLN A 460 -8.97 -66.35 57.69
N LYS A 461 -8.29 -65.23 58.01
CA LYS A 461 -7.32 -65.19 59.11
C LYS A 461 -7.97 -65.34 60.48
N ILE A 462 -9.23 -64.95 60.64
CA ILE A 462 -10.04 -65.26 61.83
C ILE A 462 -10.31 -66.77 61.92
N ALA A 463 -10.65 -67.44 60.81
CA ALA A 463 -10.83 -68.90 60.77
C ALA A 463 -9.51 -69.65 61.07
N GLU A 464 -8.40 -69.29 60.40
CA GLU A 464 -7.07 -69.86 60.66
C GLU A 464 -6.65 -69.67 62.13
N ASN A 465 -6.95 -68.51 62.73
CA ASN A 465 -6.67 -68.26 64.14
C ASN A 465 -7.59 -69.08 65.08
N GLN A 466 -8.85 -69.31 64.72
CA GLN A 466 -9.72 -70.25 65.45
C GLN A 466 -9.18 -71.69 65.39
N ASP A 467 -8.64 -72.11 64.25
CA ASP A 467 -7.98 -73.42 64.12
C ASP A 467 -6.65 -73.47 64.88
N LEU A 468 -5.85 -72.41 64.89
CA LEU A 468 -4.67 -72.31 65.78
C LEU A 468 -5.06 -72.35 67.27
N VAL A 469 -6.20 -71.79 67.66
CA VAL A 469 -6.75 -71.93 69.03
C VAL A 469 -7.19 -73.37 69.31
N ARG A 470 -7.78 -74.08 68.34
CA ARG A 470 -8.07 -75.52 68.45
C ARG A 470 -6.79 -76.35 68.60
N TYR A 471 -5.79 -76.15 67.73
CA TYR A 471 -4.49 -76.83 67.84
C TYR A 471 -3.78 -76.50 69.16
N LYS A 472 -3.88 -75.27 69.67
CA LYS A 472 -3.36 -74.89 70.99
C LYS A 472 -4.09 -75.60 72.13
N ALA A 473 -5.40 -75.81 72.02
CA ALA A 473 -6.17 -76.59 72.99
C ALA A 473 -5.81 -78.08 72.94
N GLU A 474 -5.67 -78.66 71.74
CA GLU A 474 -5.25 -80.06 71.55
C GLU A 474 -3.82 -80.29 72.06
N LEU A 475 -2.88 -79.37 71.78
CA LEU A 475 -1.53 -79.38 72.36
C LEU A 475 -1.55 -79.21 73.88
N SER A 476 -2.47 -78.42 74.44
CA SER A 476 -2.62 -78.27 75.89
C SER A 476 -3.20 -79.52 76.57
N LYS A 477 -4.00 -80.31 75.83
CA LYS A 477 -4.48 -81.64 76.23
C LYS A 477 -3.34 -82.66 76.17
N ILE A 478 -2.61 -82.73 75.05
CA ILE A 478 -1.42 -83.59 74.89
C ILE A 478 -0.36 -83.25 75.95
N LEU A 479 -0.19 -81.98 76.33
CA LEU A 479 0.70 -81.56 77.41
C LEU A 479 0.26 -82.11 78.77
N LYS A 480 -1.04 -82.11 79.09
CA LYS A 480 -1.59 -82.72 80.32
C LYS A 480 -1.46 -84.24 80.32
N GLU A 481 -1.72 -84.88 79.18
CA GLU A 481 -1.52 -86.33 78.99
C GLU A 481 -0.04 -86.70 79.21
N THR A 482 0.88 -85.91 78.62
CA THR A 482 2.34 -86.04 78.82
C THR A 482 2.75 -85.79 80.27
N GLN A 483 2.14 -84.83 80.97
CA GLN A 483 2.38 -84.58 82.40
C GLN A 483 1.87 -85.74 83.27
N SER A 484 0.76 -86.39 82.91
CA SER A 484 0.29 -87.59 83.61
C SER A 484 1.24 -88.78 83.39
N ALA A 485 1.70 -89.00 82.16
CA ALA A 485 2.72 -90.01 81.85
C ALA A 485 4.05 -89.73 82.60
N LYS A 486 4.45 -88.46 82.73
CA LYS A 486 5.60 -88.05 83.56
C LYS A 486 5.42 -88.48 85.02
N THR A 487 4.24 -88.29 85.62
CA THR A 487 4.02 -88.73 87.01
C THR A 487 4.04 -90.26 87.18
N VAL A 488 3.77 -91.05 86.13
CA VAL A 488 3.98 -92.51 86.15
C VAL A 488 5.47 -92.83 86.12
N LEU A 489 6.21 -92.23 85.18
CA LEU A 489 7.67 -92.39 85.05
C LEU A 489 8.45 -91.93 86.30
N GLU A 490 7.97 -90.91 87.01
CA GLU A 490 8.59 -90.45 88.26
C GLU A 490 8.45 -91.48 89.40
N ASN A 491 7.36 -92.27 89.43
CA ASN A 491 7.22 -93.39 90.37
C ASN A 491 8.17 -94.55 90.01
N GLU A 492 8.33 -94.87 88.72
CA GLU A 492 9.29 -95.86 88.24
C GLU A 492 10.75 -95.42 88.51
N TYR A 493 11.03 -94.13 88.37
CA TYR A 493 12.34 -93.53 88.68
C TYR A 493 12.74 -93.74 90.15
N SER A 494 11.80 -93.64 91.11
CA SER A 494 12.08 -93.96 92.52
C SER A 494 12.50 -95.43 92.74
N ALA A 495 11.95 -96.38 91.99
CA ALA A 495 12.41 -97.78 92.03
C ALA A 495 13.80 -97.93 91.40
N LEU A 496 14.06 -97.24 90.29
CA LEU A 496 15.36 -97.25 89.61
C LEU A 496 16.48 -96.60 90.46
N LEU A 497 16.15 -95.61 91.28
CA LEU A 497 17.08 -94.92 92.17
C LEU A 497 17.68 -95.87 93.24
N HIS A 498 16.91 -96.86 93.70
CA HIS A 498 17.38 -97.91 94.61
C HIS A 498 18.43 -98.82 93.94
N ALA A 499 18.25 -99.15 92.64
CA ALA A 499 19.24 -99.89 91.87
C ALA A 499 20.51 -99.05 91.57
N LYS A 500 20.36 -97.75 91.36
CA LYS A 500 21.48 -96.83 91.04
C LYS A 500 22.54 -96.74 92.15
N GLN A 501 22.17 -96.94 93.41
CA GLN A 501 23.12 -96.91 94.53
C GLN A 501 24.18 -98.02 94.45
N LEU A 502 23.87 -99.19 93.88
CA LEU A 502 24.84 -100.26 93.64
C LEU A 502 25.85 -99.93 92.53
N LEU A 503 25.49 -99.04 91.60
CA LEU A 503 26.34 -98.69 90.45
C LEU A 503 27.38 -97.60 90.78
N ALA A 504 27.25 -96.92 91.92
CA ALA A 504 28.12 -95.82 92.33
C ALA A 504 29.62 -96.22 92.47
N ALA A 505 29.91 -97.51 92.65
CA ALA A 505 31.28 -98.04 92.67
C ALA A 505 32.06 -97.84 91.36
N SER A 506 31.38 -97.66 90.23
CA SER A 506 31.99 -97.46 88.90
C SER A 506 32.43 -96.03 88.59
N PHE A 507 32.04 -95.04 89.41
CA PHE A 507 32.21 -93.61 89.14
C PHE A 507 33.67 -93.13 89.07
N LYS A 508 34.64 -93.99 89.40
CA LYS A 508 36.08 -93.67 89.43
C LYS A 508 36.71 -93.42 88.06
N SER A 509 35.98 -93.59 86.96
CA SER A 509 36.39 -93.26 85.58
C SER A 509 36.08 -91.82 85.14
N SER A 510 35.18 -91.10 85.84
CA SER A 510 34.73 -89.76 85.45
C SER A 510 35.74 -88.66 85.84
N SER A 511 36.91 -88.68 85.19
CA SER A 511 37.97 -87.68 85.39
C SER A 511 38.62 -87.16 84.11
N SER A 512 38.43 -87.83 82.96
CA SER A 512 38.98 -87.47 81.65
C SER A 512 38.14 -86.45 80.86
N GLU A 513 36.83 -86.37 81.13
CA GLU A 513 35.87 -85.59 80.35
C GLU A 513 36.06 -84.06 80.45
N LYS A 514 36.71 -83.61 81.53
CA LYS A 514 36.91 -82.18 81.85
C LYS A 514 37.91 -81.46 80.90
N GLU A 515 38.71 -82.21 80.15
CA GLU A 515 39.81 -81.66 79.32
C GLU A 515 39.42 -81.38 77.86
N VAL A 516 38.23 -81.82 77.43
CA VAL A 516 37.70 -81.60 76.06
C VAL A 516 37.08 -80.20 75.93
N LEU A 517 36.19 -79.83 76.87
CA LEU A 517 35.42 -78.58 76.87
C LEU A 517 36.28 -77.30 76.86
N THR A 518 37.55 -77.39 77.26
CA THR A 518 38.50 -76.27 77.20
C THR A 518 39.02 -75.96 75.79
N LYS A 519 38.91 -76.90 74.83
CA LYS A 519 39.43 -76.73 73.46
C LYS A 519 38.40 -76.07 72.53
N GLU A 520 37.14 -76.52 72.60
CA GLU A 520 36.04 -76.02 71.76
C GLU A 520 35.80 -74.51 71.94
N LYS A 521 35.95 -74.01 73.17
CA LYS A 521 35.84 -72.58 73.50
C LYS A 521 36.85 -71.70 72.75
N ALA A 522 38.03 -72.21 72.41
CA ALA A 522 39.07 -71.43 71.73
C ALA A 522 38.75 -71.23 70.25
N GLN A 523 38.19 -72.24 69.58
CA GLN A 523 37.91 -72.20 68.14
C GLN A 523 36.80 -71.20 67.79
N LEU A 524 35.71 -71.18 68.58
CA LEU A 524 34.62 -70.21 68.42
C LEU A 524 35.10 -68.75 68.55
N GLN A 525 36.11 -68.49 69.38
CA GLN A 525 36.68 -67.14 69.55
C GLN A 525 37.51 -66.68 68.33
N GLU A 526 38.06 -67.61 67.55
CA GLU A 526 38.80 -67.31 66.31
C GLU A 526 37.84 -67.03 65.14
N GLU A 527 36.76 -67.81 65.00
CA GLU A 527 35.74 -67.59 63.96
C GLU A 527 35.06 -66.21 64.09
N CYS A 528 34.72 -65.78 65.31
CA CYS A 528 34.19 -64.44 65.54
C CYS A 528 35.16 -63.32 65.11
N GLN A 529 36.47 -63.51 65.28
CA GLN A 529 37.47 -62.53 64.80
C GLN A 529 37.64 -62.54 63.29
N LYS A 530 37.41 -63.67 62.62
CA LYS A 530 37.45 -63.79 61.16
C LYS A 530 36.24 -63.07 60.53
N LEU A 531 35.03 -63.38 60.99
CA LEU A 531 33.79 -62.73 60.54
C LEU A 531 33.81 -61.21 60.73
N GLY A 532 34.38 -60.72 61.84
CA GLY A 532 34.55 -59.29 62.09
C GLY A 532 35.48 -58.56 61.09
N LYS A 533 36.46 -59.27 60.49
CA LYS A 533 37.32 -58.73 59.43
C LYS A 533 36.57 -58.71 58.09
N GLU A 534 35.87 -59.78 57.76
CA GLU A 534 35.10 -59.93 56.52
C GLU A 534 33.98 -58.88 56.43
N LEU A 535 33.23 -58.65 57.51
CA LEU A 535 32.24 -57.56 57.61
C LEU A 535 32.84 -56.18 57.34
N LYS A 536 34.05 -55.91 57.84
CA LYS A 536 34.73 -54.62 57.64
C LYS A 536 35.15 -54.41 56.18
N THR A 537 35.60 -55.47 55.50
CA THR A 537 35.89 -55.43 54.05
C THR A 537 34.61 -55.17 53.23
N ILE A 538 33.50 -55.85 53.56
CA ILE A 538 32.22 -55.65 52.86
C ILE A 538 31.71 -54.21 53.05
N TYR A 539 31.81 -53.65 54.26
CA TYR A 539 31.41 -52.27 54.55
C TYR A 539 32.24 -51.25 53.75
N ASN A 540 33.56 -51.44 53.66
CA ASN A 540 34.43 -50.58 52.86
C ASN A 540 34.09 -50.65 51.36
N ASN A 541 33.89 -51.86 50.83
CA ASN A 541 33.53 -52.06 49.42
C ASN A 541 32.18 -51.41 49.08
N LEU A 542 31.18 -51.54 49.95
CA LEU A 542 29.87 -50.90 49.81
C LEU A 542 29.97 -49.36 49.85
N THR A 543 30.97 -48.82 50.54
CA THR A 543 31.22 -47.37 50.61
C THR A 543 31.82 -46.87 49.29
N ILE A 544 32.85 -47.55 48.78
CA ILE A 544 33.47 -47.27 47.48
C ILE A 544 32.44 -47.39 46.33
N GLU A 545 31.56 -48.41 46.39
CA GLU A 545 30.50 -48.58 45.40
C GLU A 545 29.47 -47.43 45.42
N ARG A 546 29.12 -46.92 46.60
CA ARG A 546 28.24 -45.75 46.75
C ARG A 546 28.89 -44.50 46.19
N GLU A 547 30.17 -44.27 46.50
CA GLU A 547 30.96 -43.13 46.01
C GLU A 547 31.09 -43.15 44.47
N GLY A 548 31.38 -44.32 43.88
CA GLY A 548 31.37 -44.52 42.43
C GLY A 548 30.02 -44.23 41.79
N ARG A 549 28.92 -44.75 42.37
CA ARG A 549 27.54 -44.49 41.92
C ARG A 549 27.11 -43.02 42.08
N THR A 550 27.74 -42.22 42.96
CA THR A 550 27.52 -40.76 43.00
C THR A 550 28.27 -40.04 41.89
N LEU A 551 29.54 -40.35 41.67
CA LEU A 551 30.34 -39.75 40.58
C LEU A 551 29.75 -40.08 39.20
N GLU A 552 29.24 -41.29 39.00
CA GLU A 552 28.53 -41.71 37.79
C GLU A 552 27.25 -40.87 37.56
N LYS A 553 26.46 -40.62 38.61
CA LYS A 553 25.28 -39.75 38.52
C LYS A 553 25.62 -38.29 38.23
N GLU A 554 26.70 -37.78 38.81
CA GLU A 554 27.20 -36.43 38.54
C GLU A 554 27.68 -36.30 37.09
N SER A 555 28.37 -37.31 36.57
CA SER A 555 28.75 -37.41 35.15
C SER A 555 27.53 -37.40 34.23
N PHE A 556 26.52 -38.23 34.50
CA PHE A 556 25.27 -38.24 33.72
C PHE A 556 24.49 -36.93 33.82
N LEU A 557 24.55 -36.21 34.96
CA LEU A 557 23.91 -34.90 35.10
C LEU A 557 24.61 -33.84 34.23
N VAL A 558 25.94 -33.88 34.15
CA VAL A 558 26.73 -33.00 33.26
C VAL A 558 26.48 -33.33 31.79
N GLU A 559 26.47 -34.60 31.41
CA GLU A 559 26.16 -35.01 30.02
C GLU A 559 24.73 -34.62 29.61
N ASN A 560 23.74 -34.88 30.47
CA ASN A 560 22.34 -34.56 30.19
C ASN A 560 22.09 -33.04 30.11
N THR A 561 22.80 -32.22 30.90
CA THR A 561 22.73 -30.75 30.77
C THR A 561 23.45 -30.24 29.51
N GLN A 562 24.54 -30.86 29.07
CA GLN A 562 25.17 -30.56 27.78
C GLN A 562 24.24 -30.91 26.61
N LEU A 563 23.60 -32.09 26.64
CA LEU A 563 22.61 -32.50 25.64
C LEU A 563 21.40 -31.58 25.61
N HIS A 564 20.89 -31.14 26.77
CA HIS A 564 19.79 -30.18 26.85
C HIS A 564 20.15 -28.82 26.22
N ASN A 565 21.36 -28.32 26.47
CA ASN A 565 21.85 -27.09 25.84
C ASN A 565 22.00 -27.24 24.32
N ALA A 566 22.49 -28.39 23.84
CA ALA A 566 22.62 -28.68 22.41
C ALA A 566 21.25 -28.77 21.71
N ILE A 567 20.26 -29.40 22.36
CA ILE A 567 18.87 -29.44 21.88
C ILE A 567 18.30 -28.02 21.79
N SER A 568 18.44 -27.22 22.84
CA SER A 568 17.93 -25.84 22.85
C SER A 568 18.57 -24.97 21.75
N HIS A 569 19.88 -25.13 21.49
CA HIS A 569 20.51 -24.46 20.35
C HIS A 569 19.92 -24.90 19.00
N LEU A 570 19.73 -26.20 18.77
CA LEU A 570 19.12 -26.72 17.54
C LEU A 570 17.65 -26.28 17.37
N GLU A 571 16.90 -26.12 18.46
CA GLU A 571 15.55 -25.55 18.45
C GLU A 571 15.57 -24.07 18.02
N THR A 572 16.51 -23.27 18.53
CA THR A 572 16.67 -21.87 18.09
C THR A 572 17.09 -21.74 16.64
N GLU A 573 17.96 -22.63 16.14
CA GLU A 573 18.35 -22.66 14.73
C GLU A 573 17.17 -23.09 13.83
N GLN A 574 16.38 -24.09 14.26
CA GLN A 574 15.19 -24.53 13.53
C GLN A 574 14.15 -23.40 13.35
N GLU A 575 13.88 -22.60 14.39
CA GLU A 575 12.93 -21.48 14.24
C GLU A 575 13.53 -20.31 13.45
N GLN A 576 14.83 -20.03 13.55
CA GLN A 576 15.50 -19.06 12.64
C GLN A 576 15.39 -19.49 11.17
N LEU A 577 15.58 -20.78 10.88
CA LEU A 577 15.39 -21.33 9.53
C LEU A 577 13.92 -21.29 9.07
N ARG A 578 12.95 -21.51 9.97
CA ARG A 578 11.52 -21.28 9.67
C ARG A 578 11.22 -19.82 9.36
N LEU A 579 11.80 -18.87 10.09
CA LEU A 579 11.61 -17.44 9.84
C LEU A 579 12.16 -17.06 8.45
N LYS A 580 13.40 -17.43 8.13
CA LYS A 580 13.97 -17.24 6.79
C LYS A 580 13.15 -17.90 5.67
N ASN A 581 12.58 -19.08 5.92
CA ASN A 581 11.73 -19.76 4.93
C ASN A 581 10.40 -19.02 4.72
N LYS A 582 9.78 -18.47 5.79
CA LYS A 582 8.61 -17.57 5.68
C LYS A 582 8.95 -16.30 4.89
N GLU A 583 10.11 -15.70 5.13
CA GLU A 583 10.60 -14.51 4.40
C GLU A 583 10.80 -14.79 2.90
N LEU A 584 11.51 -15.87 2.55
CA LEU A 584 11.74 -16.30 1.17
C LEU A 584 10.43 -16.65 0.43
N LEU A 585 9.42 -17.18 1.13
CA LEU A 585 8.09 -17.41 0.55
C LEU A 585 7.38 -16.09 0.20
N VAL A 586 7.50 -15.06 1.04
CA VAL A 586 6.96 -13.72 0.79
C VAL A 586 7.69 -13.04 -0.36
N GLU A 587 9.03 -13.12 -0.41
CA GLU A 587 9.85 -12.59 -1.50
C GLU A 587 9.50 -13.27 -2.84
N ARG A 588 9.43 -14.61 -2.86
CA ARG A 588 8.99 -15.38 -4.04
C ARG A 588 7.62 -14.92 -4.56
N ASP A 589 6.68 -14.65 -3.66
CA ASP A 589 5.32 -14.26 -4.05
C ASP A 589 5.17 -12.74 -4.30
N GLN A 590 6.18 -11.92 -3.94
CA GLN A 590 6.39 -10.57 -4.49
C GLN A 590 6.94 -10.66 -5.92
N LEU A 591 8.02 -11.43 -6.14
CA LEU A 591 8.63 -11.62 -7.46
C LEU A 591 7.65 -12.17 -8.49
N LYS A 592 6.74 -13.09 -8.12
CA LYS A 592 5.64 -13.53 -9.00
C LYS A 592 4.69 -12.40 -9.42
N ARG A 593 4.35 -11.49 -8.50
CA ARG A 593 3.47 -10.34 -8.76
C ARG A 593 4.16 -9.24 -9.56
N GLU A 594 5.48 -9.14 -9.48
CA GLU A 594 6.28 -8.24 -10.31
C GLU A 594 6.48 -8.82 -11.71
N LYS A 595 6.75 -10.14 -11.80
CA LYS A 595 6.77 -10.87 -13.07
C LYS A 595 5.46 -10.70 -13.84
N SER A 596 4.29 -10.97 -13.25
CA SER A 596 3.01 -10.85 -13.96
C SER A 596 2.68 -9.42 -14.40
N LYS A 597 3.10 -8.40 -13.63
CA LYS A 597 3.04 -6.99 -14.05
C LYS A 597 3.96 -6.70 -15.24
N SER A 598 5.16 -7.28 -15.28
CA SER A 598 6.09 -7.12 -16.40
C SER A 598 5.60 -7.83 -17.67
N GLU A 599 4.96 -9.00 -17.53
CA GLU A 599 4.32 -9.73 -18.63
C GLU A 599 3.13 -8.95 -19.19
N SER A 600 2.31 -8.34 -18.32
CA SER A 600 1.19 -7.48 -18.75
C SER A 600 1.67 -6.24 -19.52
N ARG A 601 2.77 -5.61 -19.10
CA ARG A 601 3.39 -4.49 -19.83
C ARG A 601 4.01 -4.89 -21.16
N LEU A 602 4.59 -6.09 -21.25
CA LEU A 602 5.10 -6.64 -22.50
C LEU A 602 3.97 -6.86 -23.52
N GLU A 603 2.84 -7.37 -23.06
CA GLU A 603 1.61 -7.56 -23.85
C GLU A 603 1.02 -6.21 -24.33
N GLU A 604 1.06 -5.15 -23.49
CA GLU A 604 0.69 -3.79 -23.90
C GLU A 604 1.65 -3.23 -24.97
N ILE A 605 2.97 -3.31 -24.75
CA ILE A 605 4.00 -2.85 -25.70
C ILE A 605 3.94 -3.62 -27.03
N MET A 606 3.58 -4.91 -27.01
CA MET A 606 3.37 -5.67 -28.25
C MET A 606 2.18 -5.15 -29.05
N LYS A 607 1.07 -4.78 -28.40
CA LYS A 607 -0.11 -4.20 -29.08
C LYS A 607 0.18 -2.79 -29.62
N GLU A 608 0.89 -1.96 -28.87
CA GLU A 608 1.36 -0.66 -29.37
C GLU A 608 2.27 -0.84 -30.60
N LYS A 609 3.16 -1.82 -30.60
CA LYS A 609 4.02 -2.16 -31.73
C LYS A 609 3.23 -2.67 -32.95
N GLU A 610 2.18 -3.47 -32.75
CA GLU A 610 1.30 -3.93 -33.83
C GLU A 610 0.52 -2.77 -34.46
N VAL A 611 -0.01 -1.85 -33.64
CA VAL A 611 -0.67 -0.61 -34.11
C VAL A 611 0.31 0.27 -34.90
N LEU A 612 1.50 0.53 -34.36
CA LEU A 612 2.55 1.31 -35.05
C LEU A 612 3.01 0.64 -36.35
N GLY A 613 3.00 -0.69 -36.42
CA GLY A 613 3.23 -1.44 -37.66
C GLY A 613 2.16 -1.15 -38.71
N ALA A 614 0.88 -1.27 -38.34
CA ALA A 614 -0.24 -0.97 -39.24
C ALA A 614 -0.27 0.50 -39.68
N GLU A 615 0.05 1.45 -38.80
CA GLU A 615 0.20 2.86 -39.14
C GLU A 615 1.37 3.10 -40.12
N THR A 616 2.49 2.40 -39.93
CA THR A 616 3.66 2.47 -40.83
C THR A 616 3.34 1.93 -42.23
N ASP A 617 2.63 0.80 -42.33
CA ASP A 617 2.18 0.23 -43.60
C ASP A 617 1.15 1.14 -44.29
N GLN A 618 0.24 1.76 -43.54
CA GLN A 618 -0.71 2.74 -44.07
C GLN A 618 -0.01 4.02 -44.56
N LEU A 619 1.02 4.49 -43.86
CA LEU A 619 1.88 5.59 -44.30
C LEU A 619 2.65 5.24 -45.57
N ALA A 620 3.22 4.03 -45.67
CA ALA A 620 3.89 3.56 -46.87
C ALA A 620 2.94 3.49 -48.07
N SER A 621 1.71 2.99 -47.87
CA SER A 621 0.65 2.97 -48.88
C SER A 621 0.25 4.38 -49.34
N ASN A 622 0.11 5.33 -48.40
CA ASN A 622 -0.18 6.73 -48.70
C ASN A 622 0.95 7.41 -49.48
N ILE A 623 2.21 7.15 -49.12
CA ILE A 623 3.40 7.64 -49.85
C ILE A 623 3.42 7.07 -51.28
N GLU A 624 3.11 5.79 -51.46
CA GLU A 624 3.09 5.14 -52.77
C GLU A 624 1.94 5.64 -53.66
N LYS A 625 0.80 6.02 -53.06
CA LYS A 625 -0.30 6.74 -53.75
C LYS A 625 0.14 8.15 -54.15
N LEU A 626 0.75 8.91 -53.24
CA LEU A 626 1.26 10.26 -53.52
C LEU A 626 2.33 10.28 -54.62
N LYS A 627 3.23 9.28 -54.71
CA LYS A 627 4.17 9.14 -55.83
C LYS A 627 3.44 8.99 -57.18
N LYS A 628 2.38 8.18 -57.24
CA LYS A 628 1.58 7.95 -58.46
C LYS A 628 0.83 9.23 -58.87
N GLU A 629 0.30 9.97 -57.90
CA GLU A 629 -0.32 11.28 -58.12
C GLU A 629 0.71 12.34 -58.59
N PHE A 630 1.90 12.38 -58.00
CA PHE A 630 2.99 13.23 -58.49
C PHE A 630 3.44 12.87 -59.91
N ALA A 631 3.51 11.58 -60.25
CA ALA A 631 3.84 11.13 -61.59
C ALA A 631 2.77 11.52 -62.62
N SER A 632 1.48 11.37 -62.29
CA SER A 632 0.37 11.79 -63.17
C SER A 632 0.30 13.32 -63.31
N LEU A 633 0.53 14.08 -62.23
CA LEU A 633 0.61 15.53 -62.26
C LEU A 633 1.82 16.02 -63.08
N THR A 634 2.96 15.33 -63.00
CA THR A 634 4.15 15.63 -63.81
C THR A 634 3.90 15.37 -65.29
N LYS A 635 3.21 14.28 -65.63
CA LYS A 635 2.77 13.98 -67.00
C LYS A 635 1.80 15.04 -67.52
N SER A 636 0.77 15.38 -66.74
CA SER A 636 -0.20 16.43 -67.10
C SER A 636 0.45 17.80 -67.25
N LYS A 637 1.43 18.15 -66.42
CA LYS A 637 2.24 19.36 -66.57
C LYS A 637 3.02 19.37 -67.90
N ALA A 638 3.62 18.24 -68.29
CA ALA A 638 4.34 18.15 -69.56
C ALA A 638 3.38 18.31 -70.76
N GLU A 639 2.22 17.67 -70.72
CA GLU A 639 1.15 17.80 -71.73
C GLU A 639 0.64 19.26 -71.82
N LEU A 640 0.44 19.93 -70.68
CA LEU A 640 0.10 21.36 -70.61
C LEU A 640 1.20 22.26 -71.17
N GLN A 641 2.47 21.93 -70.97
CA GLN A 641 3.61 22.69 -71.48
C GLN A 641 3.81 22.47 -73.00
N GLU A 642 3.49 21.29 -73.51
CA GLU A 642 3.43 21.00 -74.95
C GLU A 642 2.25 21.74 -75.62
N LEU A 643 1.06 21.70 -75.01
CA LEU A 643 -0.11 22.50 -75.44
C LEU A 643 0.17 24.00 -75.41
N HIS A 644 0.82 24.52 -74.36
CA HIS A 644 1.23 25.92 -74.32
C HIS A 644 2.20 26.25 -75.46
N SER A 645 3.14 25.34 -75.77
CA SER A 645 4.11 25.52 -76.86
C SER A 645 3.44 25.51 -78.24
N SER A 646 2.47 24.63 -78.47
CA SER A 646 1.72 24.59 -79.74
C SER A 646 0.79 25.80 -79.90
N VAL A 647 0.09 26.22 -78.85
CA VAL A 647 -0.71 27.46 -78.85
C VAL A 647 0.16 28.69 -79.07
N SER A 648 1.34 28.77 -78.44
CA SER A 648 2.30 29.86 -78.66
C SER A 648 2.75 29.93 -80.12
N LYS A 649 2.98 28.77 -80.76
CA LYS A 649 3.31 28.69 -82.18
C LYS A 649 2.13 29.15 -83.07
N ILE A 650 0.93 28.65 -82.82
CA ILE A 650 -0.30 29.03 -83.55
C ILE A 650 -0.54 30.54 -83.46
N LEU A 651 -0.27 31.17 -82.31
CA LEU A 651 -0.38 32.63 -82.15
C LEU A 651 0.63 33.39 -83.01
N GLU A 652 1.87 32.91 -83.15
CA GLU A 652 2.89 33.57 -83.99
C GLU A 652 2.68 33.30 -85.49
N ASP A 653 2.18 32.11 -85.86
CA ASP A 653 1.71 31.78 -87.20
C ASP A 653 0.52 32.68 -87.61
N LEU A 654 -0.45 32.92 -86.69
CA LEU A 654 -1.55 33.88 -86.89
C LEU A 654 -1.06 35.33 -86.97
N ARG A 655 -0.09 35.72 -86.14
CA ARG A 655 0.47 37.08 -86.11
C ARG A 655 1.19 37.44 -87.41
N SER A 656 2.03 36.52 -87.91
CA SER A 656 2.72 36.68 -89.19
C SER A 656 1.76 36.64 -90.38
N SER A 657 0.71 35.80 -90.34
CA SER A 657 -0.38 35.80 -91.32
C SER A 657 -1.14 37.13 -91.34
N HIS A 658 -1.50 37.68 -90.18
CA HIS A 658 -2.16 38.99 -90.07
C HIS A 658 -1.26 40.12 -90.60
N GLN A 659 0.05 40.10 -90.27
CA GLN A 659 1.02 41.07 -90.80
C GLN A 659 1.15 40.99 -92.33
N ALA A 660 1.11 39.80 -92.92
CA ALA A 660 1.09 39.63 -94.38
C ALA A 660 -0.20 40.18 -95.00
N SER A 661 -1.36 39.94 -94.38
CA SER A 661 -2.65 40.47 -94.83
C SER A 661 -2.74 42.00 -94.72
N GLU A 662 -2.15 42.61 -93.70
CA GLU A 662 -2.03 44.07 -93.60
C GLU A 662 -1.11 44.67 -94.69
N LEU A 663 -0.01 44.00 -95.02
CA LEU A 663 0.86 44.38 -96.15
C LEU A 663 0.15 44.25 -97.50
N GLU A 664 -0.73 43.26 -97.67
CA GLU A 664 -1.58 43.12 -98.85
C GLU A 664 -2.67 44.20 -98.91
N ARG A 665 -3.33 44.48 -97.78
CA ARG A 665 -4.32 45.57 -97.65
C ARG A 665 -3.71 46.93 -97.98
N ALA A 666 -2.48 47.19 -97.55
CA ALA A 666 -1.75 48.41 -97.88
C ALA A 666 -1.46 48.55 -99.39
N LYS A 667 -1.07 47.45 -100.07
CA LYS A 667 -0.89 47.44 -101.53
C LYS A 667 -2.20 47.69 -102.27
N LEU A 668 -3.29 47.02 -101.88
CA LEU A 668 -4.60 47.19 -102.49
C LEU A 668 -5.15 48.61 -102.31
N LEU A 669 -4.85 49.28 -101.19
CA LEU A 669 -5.17 50.69 -101.00
C LEU A 669 -4.37 51.60 -101.96
N GLN A 670 -3.06 51.36 -102.12
CA GLN A 670 -2.21 52.10 -103.06
C GLN A 670 -2.64 51.89 -104.53
N GLU A 671 -3.01 50.67 -104.90
CA GLU A 671 -3.53 50.34 -106.24
C GLU A 671 -4.87 51.02 -106.50
N ASN A 672 -5.79 51.02 -105.52
CA ASN A 672 -7.07 51.71 -105.61
C ASN A 672 -6.91 53.24 -105.69
N GLU A 673 -5.96 53.82 -104.94
CA GLU A 673 -5.61 55.25 -105.06
C GLU A 673 -5.03 55.59 -106.44
N THR A 674 -4.24 54.68 -107.03
CA THR A 674 -3.73 54.81 -108.41
C THR A 674 -4.88 54.75 -109.43
N LEU A 675 -5.79 53.78 -109.30
CA LEU A 675 -6.99 53.66 -110.14
C LEU A 675 -7.94 54.87 -110.01
N LEU A 676 -7.99 55.50 -108.83
CA LEU A 676 -8.75 56.74 -108.62
C LEU A 676 -8.11 57.95 -109.34
N LEU A 677 -6.79 57.99 -109.47
CA LEU A 677 -6.08 58.99 -110.29
C LEU A 677 -6.31 58.74 -111.79
N GLU A 678 -6.22 57.49 -112.22
CA GLU A 678 -6.55 57.05 -113.59
C GLU A 678 -8.00 57.45 -113.98
N GLN A 679 -8.97 57.18 -113.09
CA GLN A 679 -10.37 57.56 -113.28
C GLN A 679 -10.57 59.08 -113.40
N LYS A 680 -9.86 59.87 -112.58
CA LYS A 680 -9.89 61.34 -112.67
C LYS A 680 -9.31 61.83 -114.01
N HIS A 681 -8.20 61.25 -114.47
CA HIS A 681 -7.62 61.58 -115.76
C HIS A 681 -8.56 61.26 -116.93
N LEU A 682 -9.22 60.10 -116.90
CA LEU A 682 -10.22 59.69 -117.89
C LEU A 682 -11.47 60.60 -117.88
N LEU A 683 -11.87 61.11 -116.71
CA LEU A 683 -12.91 62.14 -116.61
C LEU A 683 -12.48 63.46 -117.25
N THR A 684 -11.25 63.92 -117.04
CA THR A 684 -10.72 65.13 -117.69
C THR A 684 -10.71 64.99 -119.21
N ILE A 685 -10.21 63.86 -119.75
CA ILE A 685 -10.22 63.56 -121.19
C ILE A 685 -11.66 63.56 -121.74
N LYS A 686 -12.62 62.98 -121.00
CA LYS A 686 -14.04 62.98 -121.40
C LYS A 686 -14.62 64.39 -121.46
N GLU A 687 -14.26 65.28 -120.53
CA GLU A 687 -14.67 66.69 -120.55
C GLU A 687 -14.04 67.47 -121.70
N GLU A 688 -12.80 67.15 -122.08
CA GLU A 688 -12.11 67.73 -123.25
C GLU A 688 -12.80 67.30 -124.55
N ILE A 689 -13.08 66.01 -124.73
CA ILE A 689 -13.84 65.47 -125.88
C ILE A 689 -15.24 66.10 -125.97
N LEU A 690 -15.89 66.39 -124.84
CA LEU A 690 -17.18 67.11 -124.83
C LEU A 690 -17.05 68.56 -125.32
N LYS A 691 -15.99 69.27 -124.92
CA LYS A 691 -15.70 70.65 -125.40
C LYS A 691 -15.37 70.66 -126.90
N GLU A 692 -14.59 69.70 -127.39
CA GLU A 692 -14.33 69.53 -128.82
C GLU A 692 -15.61 69.24 -129.60
N LYS A 693 -16.47 68.34 -129.10
CA LYS A 693 -17.78 68.05 -129.70
C LYS A 693 -18.67 69.29 -129.77
N GLU A 694 -18.68 70.13 -128.75
CA GLU A 694 -19.40 71.42 -128.77
C GLU A 694 -18.81 72.41 -129.79
N ALA A 695 -17.49 72.45 -129.94
CA ALA A 695 -16.83 73.28 -130.95
C ALA A 695 -17.19 72.81 -132.37
N PHE A 696 -17.03 71.51 -132.67
CA PHE A 696 -17.47 70.91 -133.93
C PHE A 696 -18.96 71.16 -134.21
N SER A 697 -19.83 71.10 -133.20
CA SER A 697 -21.25 71.41 -133.38
C SER A 697 -21.49 72.88 -133.74
N LYS A 698 -20.74 73.83 -133.16
CA LYS A 698 -20.82 75.26 -133.51
C LYS A 698 -20.33 75.52 -134.93
N ASP A 699 -19.23 74.89 -135.33
CA ASP A 699 -18.66 75.06 -136.67
C ASP A 699 -19.51 74.38 -137.76
N TYR A 700 -20.17 73.26 -137.45
CA TYR A 700 -21.19 72.65 -138.30
C TYR A 700 -22.36 73.62 -138.56
N TYR A 701 -22.85 74.33 -137.54
CA TYR A 701 -23.92 75.32 -137.72
C TYR A 701 -23.48 76.52 -138.58
N LYS A 702 -22.26 77.05 -138.37
CA LYS A 702 -21.70 78.12 -139.24
C LYS A 702 -21.63 77.68 -140.70
N LEU A 703 -21.11 76.47 -140.96
CA LEU A 703 -20.98 75.95 -142.32
C LEU A 703 -22.34 75.77 -143.00
N HIS A 704 -23.38 75.42 -142.25
CA HIS A 704 -24.76 75.34 -142.77
C HIS A 704 -25.33 76.73 -143.14
N GLU A 705 -24.98 77.76 -142.37
CA GLU A 705 -25.34 79.17 -142.63
C GLU A 705 -24.60 79.72 -143.87
N GLU A 706 -23.30 79.43 -144.02
CA GLU A 706 -22.52 79.76 -145.24
C GLU A 706 -23.08 79.07 -146.50
N ILE A 707 -23.45 77.79 -146.39
CA ILE A 707 -24.04 77.03 -147.52
C ILE A 707 -25.40 77.62 -147.94
N THR A 708 -26.23 78.09 -147.00
CA THR A 708 -27.51 78.72 -147.33
C THR A 708 -27.35 80.10 -147.95
N LEU A 709 -26.39 80.91 -147.48
CA LEU A 709 -26.02 82.18 -148.11
C LEU A 709 -25.49 82.00 -149.54
N LEU A 710 -24.62 81.00 -149.77
CA LEU A 710 -24.10 80.67 -151.10
C LEU A 710 -25.20 80.21 -152.07
N ALA A 711 -26.18 79.42 -151.58
CA ALA A 711 -27.32 79.00 -152.39
C ALA A 711 -28.18 80.21 -152.83
N GLN A 712 -28.38 81.19 -151.94
CA GLN A 712 -29.12 82.41 -152.25
C GLN A 712 -28.40 83.27 -153.30
N ALA A 713 -27.09 83.51 -153.14
CA ALA A 713 -26.29 84.28 -154.10
C ALA A 713 -26.26 83.64 -155.51
N ASN A 714 -26.25 82.31 -155.59
CA ASN A 714 -26.26 81.59 -156.87
C ASN A 714 -27.61 81.73 -157.62
N SER A 715 -28.71 81.92 -156.88
CA SER A 715 -30.03 82.23 -157.45
C SER A 715 -30.04 83.61 -158.12
N GLU A 716 -29.52 84.64 -157.42
CA GLU A 716 -29.43 86.00 -157.96
C GLU A 716 -28.50 86.09 -159.18
N MET A 717 -27.36 85.39 -159.15
CA MET A 717 -26.42 85.36 -160.27
C MET A 717 -27.05 84.76 -161.54
N SER A 718 -27.86 83.71 -161.37
CA SER A 718 -28.59 83.07 -162.47
C SER A 718 -29.65 83.99 -163.10
N GLY A 719 -30.34 84.80 -162.29
CA GLY A 719 -31.29 85.80 -162.77
C GLY A 719 -30.63 86.91 -163.60
N ASN A 720 -29.49 87.42 -163.13
CA ASN A 720 -28.74 88.49 -163.81
C ASN A 720 -28.17 88.06 -165.18
N LEU A 721 -27.75 86.79 -165.31
CA LEU A 721 -27.23 86.25 -166.57
C LEU A 721 -28.29 86.27 -167.69
N LEU A 722 -29.54 85.94 -167.37
CA LEU A 722 -30.66 85.92 -168.32
C LEU A 722 -30.99 87.32 -168.88
N VAL A 723 -30.89 88.35 -168.03
CA VAL A 723 -31.08 89.76 -168.43
C VAL A 723 -29.98 90.22 -169.40
N ALA A 724 -28.73 89.82 -169.15
CA ALA A 724 -27.62 90.14 -170.05
C ALA A 724 -27.77 89.46 -171.42
N GLN A 725 -28.20 88.19 -171.45
CA GLN A 725 -28.36 87.41 -172.67
C GLN A 725 -29.39 88.03 -173.64
N ASN A 726 -30.52 88.52 -173.11
CA ASN A 726 -31.53 89.22 -173.91
C ASN A 726 -31.02 90.56 -174.49
N LYS A 727 -30.11 91.24 -173.78
CA LYS A 727 -29.56 92.54 -174.21
C LYS A 727 -28.60 92.41 -175.40
N CYS A 728 -27.83 91.31 -175.48
CA CYS A 728 -26.94 91.04 -176.61
C CYS A 728 -27.70 90.79 -177.93
N GLN A 729 -28.88 90.17 -177.88
CA GLN A 729 -29.69 89.91 -179.09
C GLN A 729 -30.25 91.18 -179.74
N ALA A 730 -30.46 92.26 -178.97
CA ALA A 730 -30.91 93.54 -179.50
C ALA A 730 -29.80 94.24 -180.32
N LEU A 731 -28.60 94.37 -179.73
CA LEU A 731 -27.43 95.01 -180.36
C LEU A 731 -27.03 94.35 -181.68
N GLN A 732 -27.25 93.04 -181.82
CA GLN A 732 -26.90 92.32 -183.04
C GLN A 732 -27.80 92.68 -184.24
N LYS A 733 -29.02 93.21 -184.02
CA LYS A 733 -29.85 93.77 -185.10
C LYS A 733 -29.38 95.15 -185.55
N GLU A 734 -29.02 96.03 -184.61
CA GLU A 734 -28.54 97.39 -184.92
C GLU A 734 -27.25 97.35 -185.75
N ARG A 735 -26.36 96.39 -185.48
CA ARG A 735 -25.14 96.15 -186.27
C ARG A 735 -25.45 95.92 -187.76
N ASP A 736 -26.45 95.09 -188.06
CA ASP A 736 -26.72 94.65 -189.43
C ASP A 736 -27.41 95.76 -190.25
N GLU A 737 -28.14 96.68 -189.60
CA GLU A 737 -28.64 97.92 -190.22
C GLU A 737 -27.56 98.99 -190.47
N LEU A 738 -26.38 98.87 -189.85
CA LEU A 738 -25.26 99.81 -190.05
C LEU A 738 -24.35 99.39 -191.21
N VAL A 739 -24.24 98.08 -191.51
CA VAL A 739 -23.47 97.57 -192.66
C VAL A 739 -24.06 98.11 -193.99
N VAL A 740 -25.38 98.05 -194.15
CA VAL A 740 -26.09 98.55 -195.36
C VAL A 740 -25.84 100.05 -195.59
N LYS A 741 -25.59 100.83 -194.54
CA LYS A 741 -25.32 102.28 -194.62
C LYS A 741 -23.86 102.63 -194.93
N LEU A 742 -22.95 101.65 -194.93
CA LEU A 742 -21.53 101.86 -195.25
C LEU A 742 -21.25 101.73 -196.75
N GLU A 743 -21.91 100.79 -197.43
CA GLU A 743 -21.72 100.55 -198.88
C GLU A 743 -22.18 101.76 -199.72
N ASP A 744 -23.26 102.44 -199.31
CA ASP A 744 -23.73 103.71 -199.92
C ASP A 744 -22.72 104.86 -199.80
N ILE A 745 -21.81 104.84 -198.81
CA ILE A 745 -20.85 105.92 -198.57
C ILE A 745 -19.60 105.77 -199.45
N GLU A 746 -19.12 104.55 -199.66
CA GLU A 746 -17.95 104.31 -200.53
C GLU A 746 -18.22 104.71 -201.99
N GLY A 747 -19.48 104.56 -202.44
CA GLY A 747 -19.93 105.03 -203.76
C GLY A 747 -19.78 106.54 -204.01
N LEU A 748 -19.75 107.36 -202.95
CA LEU A 748 -19.62 108.82 -203.06
C LEU A 748 -18.17 109.33 -202.96
N GLN A 749 -17.26 108.55 -202.37
CA GLN A 749 -15.90 109.02 -202.08
C GLN A 749 -14.97 109.02 -203.33
N ALA A 750 -15.18 108.09 -204.27
CA ALA A 750 -14.37 108.02 -205.49
C ALA A 750 -14.60 109.20 -206.46
N GLN A 751 -15.79 109.80 -206.45
CA GLN A 751 -16.15 110.90 -207.35
C GLN A 751 -15.47 112.25 -206.95
N ALA A 752 -14.93 112.35 -205.73
CA ALA A 752 -14.47 113.61 -205.14
C ALA A 752 -13.02 114.02 -205.47
N VAL A 753 -12.19 113.12 -206.00
CA VAL A 753 -10.75 113.39 -206.23
C VAL A 753 -10.44 113.89 -207.64
N MET A 754 -11.34 113.67 -208.60
CA MET A 754 -11.11 113.91 -210.03
C MET A 754 -11.03 115.39 -210.46
N GLN A 755 -11.26 116.35 -209.54
CA GLN A 755 -11.32 117.79 -209.87
C GLN A 755 -10.57 118.71 -208.87
N ARG A 756 -9.51 118.23 -208.19
CA ARG A 756 -8.61 119.10 -207.43
C ARG A 756 -7.24 119.27 -208.10
N PHE A 757 -7.02 120.48 -208.61
CA PHE A 757 -5.71 121.11 -208.81
C PHE A 757 -4.80 120.64 -209.97
N GLU A 758 -5.32 120.72 -211.20
CA GLU A 758 -4.53 121.43 -212.22
C GLU A 758 -4.43 122.93 -211.85
N VAL A 759 -3.43 123.65 -212.39
CA VAL A 759 -3.05 125.05 -212.06
C VAL A 759 -2.36 125.19 -210.67
N SER A 760 -1.10 125.64 -210.55
CA SER A 760 -0.07 125.91 -211.57
C SER A 760 1.32 126.08 -210.93
N LYS A 761 2.31 125.30 -211.43
CA LYS A 761 3.70 125.70 -211.83
C LYS A 761 4.59 126.47 -210.81
N ARG A 762 5.90 126.22 -210.74
CA ARG A 762 6.84 126.42 -211.87
C ARG A 762 8.16 125.62 -211.78
N LEU A 763 8.46 124.92 -212.89
CA LEU A 763 9.68 125.02 -213.75
C LEU A 763 11.05 124.59 -213.16
N ASN A 764 11.98 123.92 -213.88
CA ASN A 764 11.96 123.40 -215.27
C ASN A 764 13.10 122.38 -215.58
N GLN A 765 12.78 121.29 -216.32
CA GLN A 765 13.61 120.61 -217.36
C GLN A 765 15.02 120.05 -216.99
N PRO A 766 15.76 119.28 -217.85
CA PRO A 766 15.53 118.89 -219.27
C PRO A 766 15.70 117.37 -219.61
N SER A 767 15.61 117.02 -220.92
CA SER A 767 16.29 115.89 -221.61
C SER A 767 15.82 114.43 -221.34
N TYR A 768 15.76 113.49 -222.30
CA TYR A 768 15.44 113.50 -223.75
C TYR A 768 15.22 112.03 -224.23
N ALA A 769 14.52 111.87 -225.37
CA ALA A 769 14.49 110.71 -226.29
C ALA A 769 13.65 109.46 -225.94
N HIS A 770 12.86 109.05 -226.96
CA HIS A 770 11.93 107.91 -227.09
C HIS A 770 10.82 107.79 -226.01
#